data_AF-D8MUE6-F1
#
_entry.id   AF-D8MUE6-F1
#
_cell.length_a   1.000
_cell.length_b   1.000
_cell.length_c   1.000
_cell.angle_alpha   90.00
_cell.angle_beta   90.00
_cell.angle_gamma   90.00
#
_symmetry.space_group_name_H-M   'P 1'
#
loop_
_entity.id
_entity.type
_entity.pdbx_description
1 polymer ?
#
loop_
_entity_poly.entity_id
_entity_poly.type
_entity_poly.pdbx_seq_one_letter_code
_entity_poly.pdbx_strand_id
1 'polypeptide(L)'
;MKTLFELYDEHVGKSSDKWSIYLETYHETLSHLQSSAINFLEIGVQNGGSLEIWDKYFPNARNIVGCDINEKCALLEYNNDKIKVVIDDSSTQNAKNKIADISSSFNVIIDDGSHNSSDIIKSFLLYFPMIEENGYYIIEDLHCSYWENFEGGLYDPYSSMSFLKKLADIPNYEHWGIQKSESTYLKPFYEHYDCSEFDQVDYSQIHSVQFVNSLCIIRKMIKDENVLGKRVVSGEEDLVVQGHKEINGTLNIPQNQINNPYSDLPTFPEMEWARLNESNILHINERKNLEASIEKLNRDVLYFKSIEDILRKELDQNYKKIADNDHLIHRLSHDNHALLTSSSWKITSPIRKLISQLRYVRKGIEVATRVYKNYGFSRSFQRAKVIYQSNGIHGIVSKLKYVNKLHQASIIVERKNLQAVSVIAEKILVPKVLIIAELSIPQCRKYRVDQKVELFKKLGISATVMDWTHQNECIEALQTHSLVIFYRVPGYDSVDPVFDECERLNLTTLWEVDDLIFDADILRESKTLQALDEHTYKALLEGAELYKRAMLKCSGAIASTQDLAEAMVAAGAKHAYVVENALDPETIITAQEILPGRKSDEDGIIRIVYGSGTTTHNIDFLEASDAILSILKQNKNVHFRLVGMLDLPESFDEVHSQIERVGLCAYKDYLKVLAECDISLAPLEDYVFNYSKSNIKFIEASILAIPSICSPRPTFSRVIEHGKNGFLCESDNEWFAALSELINNSDLRKLIGESAKTSVMNHYSPESVANDQVKKIVGGFERLHNESTVKNVLSVNCFYNPRSFGGATIVAEEMNKRFDDNQKINIHVLTSLSEEYATPYQVRRYGVLGHECYGIGLPNYLPEQNQVINNNIDEAFIEILKIVKPDLVHFHSIQGLGISMLEICAQQNIEISVTAHDYWWLYDHQFILSYDNKHKTRGIFNHALSNSSPDEHSNSYYVMKKRKALLLASKILTPSVFTEGLYKNEGFAKAILNKNGVNLPKAEIKRKAPSIVRFGYVGGNTDIKGFHLIKSAFKSIPAESAQITIVDNTLNLGYASFNNHDLVNFKNHKVIPAFTQETMDDFYDGIDVLLYPTQSKESFGLTVREALIRNVWVITSDAGGAPEDIMPGQNGLIIPFDNDAENLKKAILETIEHFKLMPKDESVLLPHSHIRSFDEQYEELADIYLSTH
;
A
#
# COMPACT_ATOMS: atom_id res chain seq x y z
N MET A 1 -13.33 29.07 65.80
CA MET A 1 -14.02 27.83 65.43
C MET A 1 -12.96 26.82 65.05
N LYS A 2 -13.23 25.51 65.21
CA LYS A 2 -12.25 24.46 64.88
C LYS A 2 -11.99 24.45 63.37
N THR A 3 -10.81 24.02 62.97
CA THR A 3 -10.51 23.74 61.56
C THR A 3 -11.25 22.49 61.11
N LEU A 4 -11.43 22.31 59.80
CA LEU A 4 -12.09 21.09 59.29
C LEU A 4 -11.24 19.84 59.60
N PHE A 5 -9.91 19.97 59.55
CA PHE A 5 -8.98 18.89 59.92
C PHE A 5 -9.15 18.45 61.37
N GLU A 6 -9.21 19.40 62.32
CA GLU A 6 -9.47 19.10 63.74
C GLU A 6 -10.83 18.41 63.94
N LEU A 7 -11.85 18.80 63.17
CA LEU A 7 -13.17 18.15 63.26
C LEU A 7 -13.17 16.71 62.74
N TYR A 8 -12.38 16.40 61.70
CA TYR A 8 -12.20 15.05 61.20
C TYR A 8 -11.38 14.18 62.18
N ASP A 9 -10.29 14.71 62.74
CA ASP A 9 -9.43 14.00 63.70
C ASP A 9 -10.17 13.65 65.01
N GLU A 10 -11.01 14.57 65.50
CA GLU A 10 -11.81 14.36 66.71
C GLU A 10 -13.16 13.67 66.46
N HIS A 11 -13.51 13.35 65.20
CA HIS A 11 -14.83 12.82 64.89
C HIS A 11 -15.03 11.42 65.49
N VAL A 12 -16.06 11.29 66.32
CA VAL A 12 -16.58 10.01 66.82
C VAL A 12 -18.02 9.90 66.35
N GLY A 13 -18.32 8.87 65.55
CA GLY A 13 -19.61 8.75 64.87
C GLY A 13 -19.53 7.86 63.64
N LYS A 14 -20.29 8.21 62.60
CA LYS A 14 -20.28 7.49 61.33
C LYS A 14 -18.95 7.71 60.60
N SER A 15 -18.52 6.72 59.81
CA SER A 15 -17.26 6.83 59.06
C SER A 15 -17.38 7.86 57.94
N SER A 16 -16.33 8.68 57.78
CA SER A 16 -16.13 9.61 56.66
C SER A 16 -14.70 9.40 56.13
N ASP A 17 -14.54 9.33 54.81
CA ASP A 17 -13.24 9.23 54.14
C ASP A 17 -13.02 10.49 53.29
N LYS A 18 -11.84 11.09 53.39
CA LYS A 18 -11.43 12.28 52.61
C LYS A 18 -9.92 12.36 52.48
N TRP A 19 -9.45 12.83 51.34
CA TRP A 19 -8.03 13.16 51.14
C TRP A 19 -7.62 14.36 51.99
N SER A 20 -6.41 14.32 52.56
CA SER A 20 -5.93 15.40 53.44
C SER A 20 -5.92 16.78 52.79
N ILE A 21 -5.56 16.86 51.50
CA ILE A 21 -5.58 18.10 50.72
C ILE A 21 -6.98 18.69 50.58
N TYR A 22 -8.04 17.86 50.60
CA TYR A 22 -9.41 18.35 50.50
C TYR A 22 -9.81 19.07 51.78
N LEU A 23 -9.43 18.55 52.94
CA LEU A 23 -9.76 19.16 54.23
C LEU A 23 -9.13 20.55 54.39
N GLU A 24 -7.87 20.71 53.97
CA GLU A 24 -7.18 22.00 53.97
C GLU A 24 -7.85 22.98 53.00
N THR A 25 -8.08 22.54 51.76
CA THR A 25 -8.69 23.36 50.70
C THR A 25 -10.12 23.80 51.05
N TYR A 26 -10.93 22.90 51.61
CA TYR A 26 -12.27 23.24 52.11
C TYR A 26 -12.23 24.25 53.23
N HIS A 27 -11.28 24.12 54.15
CA HIS A 27 -11.16 25.06 55.25
C HIS A 27 -10.79 26.45 54.74
N GLU A 28 -9.79 26.57 53.87
CA GLU A 28 -9.39 27.84 53.26
C GLU A 28 -10.55 28.48 52.49
N THR A 29 -11.25 27.68 51.69
CA THR A 29 -12.35 28.17 50.85
C THR A 29 -13.58 28.57 51.66
N LEU A 30 -13.98 27.77 52.65
CA LEU A 30 -15.29 27.88 53.30
C LEU A 30 -15.25 28.47 54.71
N SER A 31 -14.07 28.75 55.28
CA SER A 31 -13.93 29.28 56.66
C SER A 31 -14.75 30.56 56.90
N HIS A 32 -14.82 31.45 55.92
CA HIS A 32 -15.59 32.70 55.99
C HIS A 32 -17.11 32.46 56.04
N LEU A 33 -17.59 31.26 55.68
CA LEU A 33 -19.01 30.89 55.67
C LEU A 33 -19.46 30.13 56.94
N GLN A 34 -18.56 29.76 57.85
CA GLN A 34 -18.89 28.90 59.00
C GLN A 34 -20.08 29.40 59.84
N SER A 35 -20.17 30.72 60.04
CA SER A 35 -21.26 31.34 60.82
C SER A 35 -22.46 31.78 59.98
N SER A 36 -22.34 31.85 58.65
CA SER A 36 -23.33 32.46 57.76
C SER A 36 -24.01 31.47 56.82
N ALA A 37 -23.44 30.29 56.58
CA ALA A 37 -24.05 29.25 55.76
C ALA A 37 -25.33 28.73 56.43
N ILE A 38 -26.44 28.82 55.70
CA ILE A 38 -27.77 28.39 56.16
C ILE A 38 -28.17 27.06 55.52
N ASN A 39 -27.81 26.83 54.26
CA ASN A 39 -28.17 25.62 53.52
C ASN A 39 -26.94 25.01 52.85
N PHE A 40 -26.73 23.71 53.08
CA PHE A 40 -25.61 22.94 52.55
C PHE A 40 -26.12 21.67 51.86
N LEU A 41 -25.54 21.30 50.73
CA LEU A 41 -25.82 20.06 50.00
C LEU A 41 -24.54 19.27 49.74
N GLU A 42 -24.58 17.96 49.97
CA GLU A 42 -23.56 17.00 49.58
C GLU A 42 -24.21 15.90 48.73
N ILE A 43 -23.67 15.66 47.55
CA ILE A 43 -24.03 14.55 46.65
C ILE A 43 -22.97 13.46 46.87
N GLY A 44 -23.43 12.22 47.11
CA GLY A 44 -22.58 11.10 47.51
C GLY A 44 -22.24 11.16 49.01
N VAL A 45 -23.01 10.45 49.83
CA VAL A 45 -22.85 10.51 51.31
C VAL A 45 -22.26 9.24 51.89
N GLN A 46 -22.28 8.13 51.15
CA GLN A 46 -21.76 6.83 51.56
C GLN A 46 -22.25 6.39 52.95
N ASN A 47 -21.37 6.38 53.96
CA ASN A 47 -21.69 5.98 55.33
C ASN A 47 -22.23 7.14 56.19
N GLY A 48 -22.32 8.35 55.65
CA GLY A 48 -22.99 9.50 56.27
C GLY A 48 -22.18 10.26 57.32
N GLY A 49 -20.91 9.94 57.55
CA GLY A 49 -20.05 10.61 58.54
C GLY A 49 -19.72 12.06 58.18
N SER A 50 -19.57 12.37 56.89
CA SER A 50 -19.31 13.73 56.40
C SER A 50 -20.41 14.70 56.82
N LEU A 51 -21.69 14.31 56.71
CA LEU A 51 -22.83 15.12 57.14
C LEU A 51 -22.80 15.48 58.65
N GLU A 52 -22.35 14.57 59.50
CA GLU A 52 -22.17 14.83 60.95
C GLU A 52 -21.03 15.82 61.22
N ILE A 53 -20.00 15.82 60.37
CA ILE A 53 -18.89 16.75 60.45
C ILE A 53 -19.31 18.13 59.92
N TRP A 54 -20.06 18.19 58.82
CA TRP A 54 -20.59 19.44 58.27
C TRP A 54 -21.57 20.13 59.23
N ASP A 55 -22.35 19.38 60.03
CA ASP A 55 -23.16 19.93 61.13
C ASP A 55 -22.31 20.72 62.12
N LYS A 56 -21.17 20.15 62.53
CA LYS A 56 -20.23 20.80 63.46
C LYS A 56 -19.50 21.99 62.81
N TYR A 57 -19.19 21.89 61.52
CA TYR A 57 -18.47 22.94 60.78
C TYR A 57 -19.35 24.16 60.45
N PHE A 58 -20.64 23.92 60.16
CA PHE A 58 -21.67 24.94 59.93
C PHE A 58 -22.73 24.92 61.04
N PRO A 59 -22.41 25.40 62.25
CA PRO A 59 -23.31 25.28 63.41
C PRO A 59 -24.67 25.96 63.19
N ASN A 60 -24.70 27.03 62.38
CA ASN A 60 -25.90 27.81 62.10
C ASN A 60 -26.71 27.32 60.89
N ALA A 61 -26.27 26.24 60.21
CA ALA A 61 -27.03 25.67 59.11
C ALA A 61 -28.42 25.22 59.58
N ARG A 62 -29.44 25.49 58.77
CA ARG A 62 -30.82 25.03 58.97
C ARG A 62 -31.12 23.75 58.22
N ASN A 63 -30.45 23.54 57.09
CA ASN A 63 -30.56 22.32 56.31
C ASN A 63 -29.16 21.86 55.89
N ILE A 64 -28.86 20.61 56.19
CA ILE A 64 -27.69 19.87 55.69
C ILE A 64 -28.28 18.68 54.93
N VAL A 65 -28.26 18.76 53.62
CA VAL A 65 -28.91 17.81 52.74
C VAL A 65 -27.86 16.89 52.14
N GLY A 66 -28.08 15.58 52.28
CA GLY A 66 -27.32 14.54 51.60
C GLY A 66 -28.15 13.94 50.48
N CYS A 67 -27.55 13.63 49.33
CA CYS A 67 -28.21 12.87 48.27
C CYS A 67 -27.35 11.66 47.86
N ASP A 68 -27.94 10.47 47.82
CA ASP A 68 -27.23 9.25 47.45
C ASP A 68 -28.14 8.27 46.73
N ILE A 69 -27.61 7.58 45.72
CA ILE A 69 -28.34 6.59 44.94
C ILE A 69 -28.54 5.27 45.71
N ASN A 70 -27.69 4.99 46.70
CA ASN A 70 -27.74 3.77 47.47
C ASN A 70 -28.90 3.80 48.47
N GLU A 71 -29.91 2.96 48.24
CA GLU A 71 -31.10 2.85 49.10
C GLU A 71 -30.78 2.58 50.58
N LYS A 72 -29.63 1.97 50.89
CA LYS A 72 -29.20 1.72 52.27
C LYS A 72 -28.91 3.01 53.04
N CYS A 73 -28.62 4.11 52.38
CA CYS A 73 -28.43 5.40 53.04
C CYS A 73 -29.72 5.89 53.73
N ALA A 74 -30.89 5.35 53.37
CA ALA A 74 -32.15 5.59 54.11
C ALA A 74 -32.11 5.09 55.56
N LEU A 75 -31.20 4.16 55.89
CA LEU A 75 -31.04 3.60 57.22
C LEU A 75 -30.17 4.47 58.14
N LEU A 76 -29.59 5.56 57.62
CA LEU A 76 -28.73 6.45 58.38
C LEU A 76 -29.58 7.32 59.32
N GLU A 77 -29.41 7.12 60.63
CA GLU A 77 -30.10 7.92 61.66
C GLU A 77 -29.18 9.03 62.19
N TYR A 78 -29.67 10.26 62.24
CA TYR A 78 -28.93 11.42 62.73
C TYR A 78 -29.58 12.01 63.99
N ASN A 79 -28.76 12.50 64.92
CA ASN A 79 -29.25 13.10 66.17
C ASN A 79 -29.88 14.49 65.98
N ASN A 80 -29.74 15.08 64.79
CA ASN A 80 -30.11 16.45 64.51
C ASN A 80 -31.06 16.52 63.30
N ASP A 81 -32.28 17.03 63.52
CA ASP A 81 -33.35 17.09 62.51
C ASP A 81 -33.02 17.99 61.30
N LYS A 82 -31.92 18.77 61.38
CA LYS A 82 -31.44 19.56 60.23
C LYS A 82 -30.70 18.74 59.17
N ILE A 83 -30.23 17.52 59.50
CA ILE A 83 -29.61 16.61 58.54
C ILE A 83 -30.71 15.79 57.86
N LYS A 84 -30.78 15.86 56.52
CA LYS A 84 -31.80 15.18 55.72
C LYS A 84 -31.14 14.43 54.57
N VAL A 85 -31.53 13.18 54.34
CA VAL A 85 -30.99 12.35 53.26
C VAL A 85 -32.07 12.09 52.22
N VAL A 86 -31.76 12.37 50.95
CA VAL A 86 -32.58 12.09 49.78
C VAL A 86 -32.01 10.88 49.07
N ILE A 87 -32.82 9.84 48.90
CA ILE A 87 -32.46 8.64 48.14
C ILE A 87 -32.99 8.78 46.74
N ASP A 88 -32.07 9.08 45.81
CA ASP A 88 -32.35 9.20 44.38
C ASP A 88 -31.04 9.34 43.59
N ASP A 89 -31.14 9.23 42.28
CA ASP A 89 -30.05 9.52 41.36
C ASP A 89 -29.91 11.03 41.15
N SER A 90 -28.84 11.63 41.67
CA SER A 90 -28.57 13.07 41.62
C SER A 90 -28.47 13.61 40.18
N SER A 91 -28.21 12.77 39.19
CA SER A 91 -28.17 13.18 37.78
C SER A 91 -29.56 13.42 37.17
N THR A 92 -30.64 13.30 37.96
CA THR A 92 -32.03 13.36 37.47
C THR A 92 -32.82 14.58 37.97
N GLN A 93 -33.77 15.04 37.16
CA GLN A 93 -34.70 16.11 37.54
C GLN A 93 -35.58 15.74 38.75
N ASN A 94 -35.85 14.45 38.97
CA ASN A 94 -36.63 13.98 40.12
C ASN A 94 -35.88 14.19 41.44
N ALA A 95 -34.59 13.85 41.47
CA ALA A 95 -33.73 14.12 42.62
C ALA A 95 -33.63 15.61 42.91
N LYS A 96 -33.43 16.44 41.87
CA LYS A 96 -33.46 17.90 42.00
C LYS A 96 -34.75 18.42 42.64
N ASN A 97 -35.91 17.91 42.22
CA ASN A 97 -37.19 18.33 42.79
C ASN A 97 -37.31 17.95 44.28
N LYS A 98 -36.94 16.72 44.66
CA LYS A 98 -36.94 16.28 46.07
C LYS A 98 -36.00 17.12 46.95
N ILE A 99 -34.83 17.49 46.43
CA ILE A 99 -33.88 18.37 47.12
C ILE A 99 -34.45 19.79 47.24
N ALA A 100 -35.08 20.31 46.17
CA ALA A 100 -35.70 21.63 46.15
C ALA A 100 -36.89 21.73 47.14
N ASP A 101 -37.63 20.65 47.38
CA ASP A 101 -38.69 20.58 48.39
C ASP A 101 -38.15 20.79 49.82
N ILE A 102 -36.86 20.50 50.05
CA ILE A 102 -36.18 20.75 51.33
C ILE A 102 -35.63 22.18 51.39
N SER A 103 -34.90 22.61 50.36
CA SER A 103 -34.38 23.97 50.22
C SER A 103 -34.24 24.34 48.75
N SER A 104 -34.76 25.51 48.38
CA SER A 104 -34.66 26.02 47.02
C SER A 104 -33.30 26.64 46.69
N SER A 105 -32.47 26.94 47.69
CA SER A 105 -31.15 27.54 47.53
C SER A 105 -30.11 26.99 48.52
N PHE A 106 -28.83 27.02 48.11
CA PHE A 106 -27.69 26.49 48.89
C PHE A 106 -26.50 27.47 48.89
N ASN A 107 -25.85 27.64 50.04
CA ASN A 107 -24.62 28.43 50.14
C ASN A 107 -23.42 27.65 49.59
N VAL A 108 -23.42 26.33 49.80
CA VAL A 108 -22.37 25.41 49.35
C VAL A 108 -23.02 24.12 48.86
N ILE A 109 -22.56 23.65 47.72
CA ILE A 109 -22.88 22.32 47.17
C ILE A 109 -21.56 21.58 46.94
N ILE A 110 -21.45 20.37 47.45
CA ILE A 110 -20.33 19.45 47.18
C ILE A 110 -20.85 18.26 46.36
N ASP A 111 -20.16 17.96 45.26
CA ASP A 111 -20.39 16.82 44.39
C ASP A 111 -19.29 15.78 44.58
N ASP A 112 -19.58 14.76 45.36
CA ASP A 112 -18.76 13.56 45.63
C ASP A 112 -19.52 12.29 45.21
N GLY A 113 -20.26 12.40 44.09
CA GLY A 113 -21.17 11.36 43.58
C GLY A 113 -20.47 10.15 42.93
N SER A 114 -20.96 9.73 41.76
CA SER A 114 -20.44 8.52 41.07
C SER A 114 -19.04 8.67 40.48
N HIS A 115 -18.56 9.91 40.37
CA HIS A 115 -17.35 10.34 39.65
C HIS A 115 -17.38 10.11 38.13
N ASN A 116 -18.48 9.59 37.57
CA ASN A 116 -18.66 9.49 36.12
C ASN A 116 -18.78 10.88 35.50
N SER A 117 -18.13 11.08 34.35
CA SER A 117 -18.13 12.37 33.65
C SER A 117 -19.54 12.89 33.35
N SER A 118 -20.45 12.03 32.86
CA SER A 118 -21.82 12.41 32.52
C SER A 118 -22.62 12.86 33.74
N ASP A 119 -22.48 12.17 34.87
CA ASP A 119 -23.23 12.44 36.11
C ASP A 119 -22.78 13.76 36.74
N ILE A 120 -21.47 14.05 36.74
CA ILE A 120 -20.90 15.33 37.18
C ILE A 120 -21.45 16.49 36.33
N ILE A 121 -21.47 16.33 34.99
CA ILE A 121 -21.96 17.38 34.08
C ILE A 121 -23.46 17.62 34.31
N LYS A 122 -24.28 16.56 34.40
CA LYS A 122 -25.71 16.67 34.67
C LYS A 122 -25.99 17.31 36.03
N SER A 123 -25.26 16.89 37.07
CA SER A 123 -25.38 17.43 38.42
C SER A 123 -25.02 18.92 38.44
N PHE A 124 -23.95 19.33 37.77
CA PHE A 124 -23.60 20.75 37.64
C PHE A 124 -24.74 21.56 37.00
N LEU A 125 -25.29 21.10 35.87
CA LEU A 125 -26.40 21.79 35.19
C LEU A 125 -27.66 21.90 36.07
N LEU A 126 -27.96 20.85 36.83
CA LEU A 126 -29.13 20.79 37.70
C LEU A 126 -29.00 21.69 38.93
N TYR A 127 -27.84 21.68 39.59
CA TYR A 127 -27.66 22.20 40.94
C TYR A 127 -26.90 23.53 41.01
N PHE A 128 -26.03 23.88 40.06
CA PHE A 128 -25.39 25.20 40.03
C PHE A 128 -26.41 26.37 40.04
N PRO A 129 -27.56 26.29 39.33
CA PRO A 129 -28.60 27.32 39.43
C PRO A 129 -29.15 27.52 40.85
N MET A 130 -29.07 26.50 41.72
CA MET A 130 -29.57 26.55 43.10
C MET A 130 -28.57 27.17 44.08
N ILE A 131 -27.36 27.51 43.64
CA ILE A 131 -26.38 28.17 44.50
C ILE A 131 -26.75 29.64 44.73
N GLU A 132 -26.63 30.11 45.96
CA GLU A 132 -26.82 31.51 46.35
C GLU A 132 -25.70 32.41 45.81
N GLU A 133 -25.95 33.71 45.70
CA GLU A 133 -24.90 34.67 45.37
C GLU A 133 -23.74 34.57 46.38
N ASN A 134 -22.50 34.60 45.87
CA ASN A 134 -21.27 34.34 46.64
C ASN A 134 -21.12 32.91 47.19
N GLY A 135 -21.96 31.97 46.76
CA GLY A 135 -21.84 30.55 47.10
C GLY A 135 -20.84 29.76 46.24
N TYR A 136 -20.66 28.50 46.60
CA TYR A 136 -19.65 27.60 46.01
C TYR A 136 -20.26 26.27 45.55
N TYR A 137 -19.86 25.81 44.35
CA TYR A 137 -20.03 24.43 43.87
C TYR A 137 -18.66 23.77 43.87
N ILE A 138 -18.50 22.63 44.54
CA ILE A 138 -17.21 21.95 44.63
C ILE A 138 -17.37 20.51 44.15
N ILE A 139 -16.47 20.06 43.28
CA ILE A 139 -16.50 18.71 42.70
C ILE A 139 -15.25 17.96 43.18
N GLU A 140 -15.45 16.77 43.73
CA GLU A 140 -14.39 15.89 44.24
C GLU A 140 -13.95 14.83 43.24
N ASP A 141 -12.81 14.19 43.53
CA ASP A 141 -12.33 12.96 42.87
C ASP A 141 -12.25 13.01 41.34
N LEU A 142 -11.98 14.19 40.78
CA LEU A 142 -11.74 14.41 39.34
C LEU A 142 -10.51 13.69 38.77
N HIS A 143 -9.68 13.04 39.60
CA HIS A 143 -8.67 12.10 39.11
C HIS A 143 -9.31 10.90 38.39
N CYS A 144 -10.56 10.54 38.74
CA CYS A 144 -11.36 9.53 38.05
C CYS A 144 -11.63 9.92 36.58
N SER A 145 -11.74 11.21 36.25
CA SER A 145 -11.94 11.70 34.87
C SER A 145 -10.80 11.35 33.91
N TYR A 146 -9.67 10.85 34.41
CA TYR A 146 -8.55 10.36 33.60
C TYR A 146 -8.64 8.85 33.30
N TRP A 147 -9.66 8.16 33.82
CA TRP A 147 -9.83 6.71 33.72
C TRP A 147 -11.07 6.35 32.90
N GLU A 148 -10.92 5.39 31.99
CA GLU A 148 -11.99 4.94 31.08
C GLU A 148 -13.26 4.47 31.82
N ASN A 149 -13.09 3.77 32.94
CA ASN A 149 -14.21 3.24 33.75
C ASN A 149 -15.13 4.31 34.32
N PHE A 150 -14.71 5.58 34.30
CA PHE A 150 -15.48 6.73 34.78
C PHE A 150 -15.79 7.71 33.64
N GLU A 151 -15.91 7.19 32.40
CA GLU A 151 -16.20 7.98 31.20
C GLU A 151 -15.11 9.04 30.96
N GLY A 152 -13.87 8.63 31.15
CA GLY A 152 -12.71 9.52 31.17
C GLY A 152 -11.53 9.00 30.37
N GLY A 153 -10.44 9.77 30.40
CA GLY A 153 -9.22 9.49 29.67
C GLY A 153 -8.40 10.76 29.54
N LEU A 154 -7.07 10.64 29.52
CA LEU A 154 -6.18 11.81 29.50
C LEU A 154 -6.48 12.81 28.37
N TYR A 155 -6.90 12.30 27.22
CA TYR A 155 -7.27 13.07 26.04
C TYR A 155 -8.74 12.88 25.65
N ASP A 156 -9.57 12.35 26.55
CA ASP A 156 -10.98 12.15 26.25
C ASP A 156 -11.67 13.52 26.10
N PRO A 157 -12.24 13.82 24.92
CA PRO A 157 -12.77 15.15 24.63
C PRO A 157 -14.09 15.44 25.35
N TYR A 158 -14.75 14.42 25.92
CA TYR A 158 -16.05 14.52 26.57
C TYR A 158 -15.99 14.30 28.10
N SER A 159 -14.82 14.01 28.67
CA SER A 159 -14.67 13.86 30.12
C SER A 159 -15.10 15.12 30.92
N SER A 160 -15.46 14.94 32.19
CA SER A 160 -15.80 16.07 33.09
C SER A 160 -14.63 17.04 33.26
N MET A 161 -13.39 16.54 33.24
CA MET A 161 -12.20 17.39 33.25
C MET A 161 -12.07 18.24 31.97
N SER A 162 -12.38 17.68 30.80
CA SER A 162 -12.45 18.44 29.54
C SER A 162 -13.54 19.50 29.59
N PHE A 163 -14.73 19.17 30.10
CA PHE A 163 -15.82 20.11 30.33
C PHE A 163 -15.41 21.26 31.26
N LEU A 164 -14.85 20.96 32.43
CA LEU A 164 -14.47 21.97 33.42
C LEU A 164 -13.33 22.88 32.93
N LYS A 165 -12.39 22.36 32.12
CA LYS A 165 -11.36 23.18 31.49
C LYS A 165 -11.98 24.19 30.51
N LYS A 166 -13.02 23.82 29.76
CA LYS A 166 -13.78 24.75 28.92
C LYS A 166 -14.63 25.70 29.74
N LEU A 167 -15.18 25.24 30.87
CA LEU A 167 -15.89 26.09 31.82
C LEU A 167 -15.00 27.21 32.38
N ALA A 168 -13.69 26.95 32.55
CA ALA A 168 -12.72 27.96 33.00
C ALA A 168 -12.50 29.10 31.99
N ASP A 169 -12.90 28.95 30.72
CA ASP A 169 -12.86 30.03 29.73
C ASP A 169 -14.03 31.03 29.92
N ILE A 170 -15.13 30.59 30.53
CA ILE A 170 -16.39 31.36 30.66
C ILE A 170 -16.23 32.66 31.45
N PRO A 171 -15.51 32.74 32.59
CA PRO A 171 -15.30 34.01 33.30
C PRO A 171 -14.63 35.09 32.45
N ASN A 172 -13.96 34.71 31.34
CA ASN A 172 -13.27 35.61 30.42
C ASN A 172 -14.08 35.93 29.15
N TYR A 173 -15.38 35.61 29.13
CA TYR A 173 -16.25 35.76 27.96
C TYR A 173 -16.20 37.16 27.33
N GLU A 174 -16.13 38.23 28.14
CA GLU A 174 -16.02 39.62 27.67
C GLU A 174 -14.77 39.92 26.83
N HIS A 175 -13.84 38.97 26.72
CA HIS A 175 -12.60 39.10 25.94
C HIS A 175 -12.59 38.30 24.63
N TRP A 176 -13.60 37.48 24.34
CA TRP A 176 -13.59 36.55 23.20
C TRP A 176 -13.65 37.24 21.82
N GLY A 177 -14.26 38.43 21.73
CA GLY A 177 -14.24 39.22 20.50
C GLY A 177 -15.05 38.65 19.31
N ILE A 178 -15.94 37.68 19.56
CA ILE A 178 -16.80 36.99 18.59
C ILE A 178 -18.28 36.99 19.04
N GLN A 179 -19.20 36.64 18.14
CA GLN A 179 -20.65 36.55 18.43
C GLN A 179 -21.12 35.14 18.85
N LYS A 180 -20.30 34.38 19.59
CA LYS A 180 -20.61 33.02 20.07
C LYS A 180 -20.95 33.07 21.56
N SER A 181 -22.12 32.59 21.98
CA SER A 181 -22.52 32.60 23.41
C SER A 181 -21.81 31.52 24.23
N GLU A 182 -21.73 31.73 25.54
CA GLU A 182 -21.22 30.78 26.55
C GLU A 182 -21.94 29.43 26.47
N SER A 183 -23.27 29.46 26.33
CA SER A 183 -24.09 28.25 26.16
C SER A 183 -23.76 27.49 24.87
N THR A 184 -23.56 28.21 23.75
CA THR A 184 -23.20 27.59 22.46
C THR A 184 -21.79 26.99 22.52
N TYR A 185 -20.89 27.58 23.32
CA TYR A 185 -19.54 27.08 23.51
C TYR A 185 -19.50 25.71 24.21
N LEU A 186 -20.34 25.50 25.23
CA LEU A 186 -20.38 24.25 26.00
C LEU A 186 -21.37 23.22 25.45
N LYS A 187 -22.25 23.62 24.52
CA LYS A 187 -23.26 22.76 23.88
C LYS A 187 -22.78 21.37 23.43
N PRO A 188 -21.57 21.19 22.84
CA PRO A 188 -21.12 19.87 22.40
C PRO A 188 -21.06 18.81 23.52
N PHE A 189 -20.83 19.20 24.78
CA PHE A 189 -20.86 18.27 25.92
C PHE A 189 -22.27 17.79 26.22
N TYR A 190 -23.26 18.69 26.10
CA TYR A 190 -24.66 18.38 26.42
C TYR A 190 -25.33 17.55 25.33
N GLU A 191 -24.91 17.74 24.07
CA GLU A 191 -25.34 16.90 22.96
C GLU A 191 -24.78 15.48 23.07
N HIS A 192 -23.54 15.32 23.55
CA HIS A 192 -22.92 14.01 23.73
C HIS A 192 -23.62 13.17 24.81
N TYR A 193 -23.93 13.77 25.96
CA TYR A 193 -24.59 13.08 27.09
C TYR A 193 -26.12 13.18 27.10
N ASP A 194 -26.73 13.68 26.01
CA ASP A 194 -28.17 13.86 25.85
C ASP A 194 -28.84 14.61 27.02
N CYS A 195 -28.19 15.68 27.50
CA CYS A 195 -28.63 16.45 28.67
C CYS A 195 -28.87 17.93 28.37
N SER A 196 -29.06 18.28 27.10
CA SER A 196 -29.32 19.66 26.66
C SER A 196 -30.58 20.27 27.30
N GLU A 197 -31.54 19.45 27.73
CA GLU A 197 -32.76 19.89 28.41
C GLU A 197 -32.52 20.39 29.84
N PHE A 198 -31.37 20.07 30.46
CA PHE A 198 -31.02 20.51 31.81
C PHE A 198 -30.33 21.87 31.86
N ASP A 199 -29.89 22.41 30.72
CA ASP A 199 -29.14 23.66 30.67
C ASP A 199 -30.03 24.88 30.98
N GLN A 200 -30.06 25.23 32.26
CA GLN A 200 -30.72 26.42 32.81
C GLN A 200 -29.71 27.35 33.51
N VAL A 201 -28.42 27.16 33.23
CA VAL A 201 -27.33 27.86 33.92
C VAL A 201 -27.15 29.27 33.32
N ASP A 202 -27.19 30.30 34.16
CA ASP A 202 -26.67 31.61 33.78
C ASP A 202 -25.15 31.63 33.97
N TYR A 203 -24.44 31.26 32.90
CA TYR A 203 -22.97 31.16 32.86
C TYR A 203 -22.27 32.47 33.24
N SER A 204 -22.92 33.62 33.05
CA SER A 204 -22.36 34.93 33.41
C SER A 204 -22.20 35.14 34.93
N GLN A 205 -22.80 34.26 35.74
CA GLN A 205 -22.66 34.26 37.20
C GLN A 205 -21.45 33.42 37.68
N ILE A 206 -20.73 32.73 36.79
CA ILE A 206 -19.53 31.98 37.13
C ILE A 206 -18.37 32.96 37.30
N HIS A 207 -17.90 33.14 38.53
CA HIS A 207 -16.82 34.06 38.85
C HIS A 207 -15.45 33.46 38.66
N SER A 208 -15.28 32.23 39.11
CA SER A 208 -14.01 31.51 39.04
C SER A 208 -14.23 30.02 38.96
N VAL A 209 -13.38 29.34 38.20
CA VAL A 209 -13.25 27.88 38.16
C VAL A 209 -11.81 27.58 38.58
N GLN A 210 -11.64 27.02 39.77
CA GLN A 210 -10.32 26.78 40.38
C GLN A 210 -10.07 25.28 40.51
N PHE A 211 -8.95 24.81 39.97
CA PHE A 211 -8.50 23.44 40.13
C PHE A 211 -7.48 23.32 41.25
N VAL A 212 -7.71 22.40 42.18
CA VAL A 212 -6.75 22.02 43.22
C VAL A 212 -6.59 20.52 43.18
N ASN A 213 -5.60 20.05 42.39
CA ASN A 213 -5.43 18.64 42.07
C ASN A 213 -6.77 18.00 41.63
N SER A 214 -7.28 17.03 42.38
CA SER A 214 -8.51 16.31 42.08
C SER A 214 -9.80 17.03 42.51
N LEU A 215 -9.73 18.32 42.83
CA LEU A 215 -10.87 19.19 43.14
C LEU A 215 -11.10 20.25 42.06
N CYS A 216 -12.36 20.58 41.81
CA CYS A 216 -12.75 21.79 41.08
C CYS A 216 -13.72 22.62 41.92
N ILE A 217 -13.38 23.88 42.16
CA ILE A 217 -14.15 24.83 42.97
C ILE A 217 -14.68 25.92 42.06
N ILE A 218 -16.00 26.05 41.99
CA ILE A 218 -16.69 27.02 41.15
C ILE A 218 -17.41 28.00 42.06
N ARG A 219 -17.03 29.29 41.96
CA ARG A 219 -17.64 30.36 42.75
C ARG A 219 -18.69 31.10 41.93
N LYS A 220 -19.85 31.35 42.55
CA LYS A 220 -20.93 32.14 41.96
C LYS A 220 -20.87 33.60 42.42
N MET A 221 -21.06 34.56 41.51
CA MET A 221 -21.11 35.99 41.82
C MET A 221 -22.23 36.67 41.01
N ILE A 222 -22.63 37.86 41.46
CA ILE A 222 -23.59 38.71 40.75
C ILE A 222 -22.98 39.14 39.42
N LYS A 223 -23.74 38.98 38.34
CA LYS A 223 -23.33 39.30 36.96
C LYS A 223 -22.67 40.68 36.81
N ASP A 224 -23.28 41.71 37.40
CA ASP A 224 -22.80 43.10 37.28
C ASP A 224 -21.47 43.35 38.00
N GLU A 225 -21.12 42.49 38.97
CA GLU A 225 -19.84 42.50 39.69
C GLU A 225 -18.82 41.55 39.04
N ASN A 226 -19.24 40.73 38.08
CA ASN A 226 -18.45 39.67 37.46
C ASN A 226 -17.87 40.09 36.10
N VAL A 227 -17.16 41.21 36.10
CA VAL A 227 -16.48 41.81 34.94
C VAL A 227 -15.07 42.26 35.34
N LEU A 228 -14.15 42.43 34.39
CA LEU A 228 -12.79 42.95 34.69
C LEU A 228 -12.82 44.34 35.36
N GLY A 229 -13.90 45.09 35.14
CA GLY A 229 -14.14 46.38 35.75
C GLY A 229 -13.40 47.53 35.06
N LYS A 230 -13.42 48.69 35.71
CA LYS A 230 -12.76 49.90 35.19
C LYS A 230 -11.27 49.82 35.45
N ARG A 231 -10.46 50.23 34.47
CA ARG A 231 -9.01 50.38 34.64
C ARG A 231 -8.71 51.35 35.78
N VAL A 232 -7.78 50.97 36.66
CA VAL A 232 -7.25 51.84 37.72
C VAL A 232 -5.80 52.13 37.39
N VAL A 233 -5.49 53.38 37.05
CA VAL A 233 -4.14 53.85 36.75
C VAL A 233 -3.73 54.87 37.81
N SER A 234 -2.58 54.63 38.43
CA SER A 234 -2.00 55.46 39.50
C SER A 234 -0.53 55.74 39.19
N GLY A 235 -0.05 56.95 39.51
CA GLY A 235 1.30 57.43 39.21
C GLY A 235 1.32 58.76 38.47
N GLU A 236 2.41 59.51 38.63
CA GLU A 236 2.53 60.88 38.10
C GLU A 236 3.28 60.97 36.77
N GLU A 237 3.87 59.89 36.25
CA GLU A 237 4.74 59.93 35.06
C GLU A 237 4.51 58.74 34.10
N ASP A 238 4.35 59.02 32.80
CA ASP A 238 4.20 58.02 31.71
C ASP A 238 5.43 58.10 30.77
N LEU A 239 6.63 57.76 31.25
CA LEU A 239 7.89 58.00 30.52
C LEU A 239 8.12 57.05 29.33
N VAL A 240 7.59 55.82 29.39
CA VAL A 240 7.89 54.76 28.40
C VAL A 240 6.74 54.54 27.43
N VAL A 241 5.52 54.36 27.95
CA VAL A 241 4.30 54.19 27.16
C VAL A 241 3.37 55.35 27.51
N GLN A 242 3.25 56.30 26.59
CA GLN A 242 2.43 57.50 26.79
C GLN A 242 0.93 57.18 26.65
N GLY A 243 0.09 57.85 27.43
CA GLY A 243 -1.38 57.77 27.32
C GLY A 243 -2.05 56.81 28.31
N HIS A 244 -1.32 56.21 29.25
CA HIS A 244 -1.90 55.32 30.27
C HIS A 244 -2.77 56.09 31.27
N LYS A 245 -2.45 57.33 31.60
CA LYS A 245 -3.32 58.17 32.44
C LYS A 245 -4.71 58.40 31.83
N GLU A 246 -4.80 58.49 30.51
CA GLU A 246 -6.04 58.79 29.79
C GLU A 246 -7.04 57.63 29.81
N ILE A 247 -6.55 56.40 29.97
CA ILE A 247 -7.39 55.20 30.05
C ILE A 247 -7.83 54.89 31.49
N ASN A 248 -7.45 55.68 32.49
CA ASN A 248 -7.96 55.54 33.86
C ASN A 248 -9.49 55.67 33.89
N GLY A 249 -10.17 54.73 34.54
CA GLY A 249 -11.63 54.69 34.62
C GLY A 249 -12.35 54.17 33.38
N THR A 250 -11.64 53.81 32.30
CA THR A 250 -12.22 53.22 31.09
C THR A 250 -12.48 51.71 31.24
N LEU A 251 -13.43 51.19 30.47
CA LEU A 251 -13.70 49.75 30.35
C LEU A 251 -12.86 49.14 29.23
N ASN A 252 -12.60 47.84 29.31
CA ASN A 252 -11.93 47.12 28.23
C ASN A 252 -12.89 46.91 27.04
N ILE A 253 -12.41 47.15 25.82
CA ILE A 253 -13.16 46.85 24.60
C ILE A 253 -12.43 45.70 23.89
N PRO A 254 -13.04 44.51 23.74
CA PRO A 254 -12.40 43.38 23.08
C PRO A 254 -12.15 43.69 21.60
N GLN A 255 -11.01 43.23 21.07
CA GLN A 255 -10.74 43.30 19.64
C GLN A 255 -11.64 42.31 18.89
N ASN A 256 -12.05 42.67 17.67
CA ASN A 256 -12.83 41.77 16.82
C ASN A 256 -11.96 40.57 16.37
N GLN A 257 -12.42 39.35 16.64
CA GLN A 257 -11.73 38.10 16.33
C GLN A 257 -12.46 37.24 15.28
N ILE A 258 -13.44 37.78 14.55
CA ILE A 258 -14.23 37.02 13.54
C ILE A 258 -13.35 36.35 12.48
N ASN A 259 -12.23 36.98 12.10
CA ASN A 259 -11.31 36.44 11.09
C ASN A 259 -10.16 35.60 11.69
N ASN A 260 -10.16 35.38 13.01
CA ASN A 260 -9.17 34.52 13.64
C ASN A 260 -9.62 33.05 13.47
N PRO A 261 -8.82 32.20 12.78
CA PRO A 261 -9.21 30.83 12.48
C PRO A 261 -9.37 29.95 13.73
N TYR A 262 -8.91 30.41 14.89
CA TYR A 262 -9.03 29.70 16.16
C TYR A 262 -10.19 30.19 17.03
N SER A 263 -10.85 31.28 16.67
CA SER A 263 -11.89 31.90 17.51
C SER A 263 -13.30 31.42 17.18
N ASP A 264 -13.59 31.00 15.95
CA ASP A 264 -14.96 30.59 15.54
C ASP A 264 -14.98 29.18 14.92
N LEU A 265 -14.34 28.22 15.59
CA LEU A 265 -14.43 26.81 15.19
C LEU A 265 -15.84 26.25 15.52
N PRO A 266 -16.41 25.39 14.64
CA PRO A 266 -17.75 24.84 14.83
C PRO A 266 -17.83 23.85 16.00
N THR A 267 -16.74 23.14 16.31
CA THR A 267 -16.61 22.23 17.45
C THR A 267 -15.16 22.25 17.97
N PHE A 268 -14.91 21.62 19.11
CA PHE A 268 -13.56 21.48 19.66
C PHE A 268 -12.71 20.53 18.78
N PRO A 269 -11.44 20.87 18.48
CA PRO A 269 -10.58 20.04 17.63
C PRO A 269 -10.46 18.58 18.08
N GLU A 270 -10.45 18.33 19.38
CA GLU A 270 -10.34 17.00 19.97
C GLU A 270 -11.60 16.15 19.71
N MET A 271 -12.78 16.79 19.71
CA MET A 271 -14.05 16.13 19.38
C MET A 271 -14.14 15.78 17.89
N GLU A 272 -13.67 16.68 17.01
CA GLU A 272 -13.63 16.41 15.57
C GLU A 272 -12.68 15.26 15.23
N TRP A 273 -11.53 15.19 15.91
CA TRP A 273 -10.59 14.08 15.75
C TRP A 273 -11.18 12.74 16.18
N ALA A 274 -11.88 12.68 17.31
CA ALA A 274 -12.56 11.46 17.76
C ALA A 274 -13.58 10.97 16.72
N ARG A 275 -14.40 11.89 16.19
CA ARG A 275 -15.40 11.61 15.14
C ARG A 275 -14.77 11.05 13.86
N LEU A 276 -13.64 11.63 13.43
CA LEU A 276 -12.91 11.16 12.24
C LEU A 276 -12.32 9.76 12.45
N ASN A 277 -11.79 9.46 13.64
CA ASN A 277 -11.26 8.14 13.94
C ASN A 277 -12.33 7.05 13.96
N GLU A 278 -13.50 7.31 14.55
CA GLU A 278 -14.62 6.37 14.52
C GLU A 278 -15.07 6.07 13.09
N SER A 279 -15.18 7.11 12.25
CA SER A 279 -15.50 6.94 10.83
C SER A 279 -14.44 6.10 10.10
N ASN A 280 -13.15 6.33 10.37
CA ASN A 280 -12.07 5.55 9.78
C ASN A 280 -12.10 4.07 10.23
N ILE A 281 -12.35 3.80 11.52
CA ILE A 281 -12.46 2.44 12.05
C ILE A 281 -13.65 1.71 11.42
N LEU A 282 -14.79 2.39 11.25
CA LEU A 282 -15.96 1.83 10.58
C LEU A 282 -15.62 1.43 9.14
N HIS A 283 -14.96 2.32 8.39
CA HIS A 283 -14.51 2.04 7.03
C HIS A 283 -13.48 0.90 6.95
N ILE A 284 -12.57 0.79 7.93
CA ILE A 284 -11.61 -0.31 8.01
C ILE A 284 -12.33 -1.64 8.26
N ASN A 285 -13.33 -1.67 9.14
CA ASN A 285 -14.10 -2.88 9.43
C ASN A 285 -15.00 -3.29 8.26
N GLU A 286 -15.62 -2.33 7.57
CA GLU A 286 -16.34 -2.58 6.31
C GLU A 286 -15.40 -3.17 5.26
N ARG A 287 -14.19 -2.61 5.10
CA ARG A 287 -13.17 -3.11 4.19
C ARG A 287 -12.71 -4.52 4.56
N LYS A 288 -12.45 -4.82 5.83
CA LYS A 288 -12.11 -6.18 6.30
C LYS A 288 -13.23 -7.19 6.04
N ASN A 289 -14.49 -6.79 6.24
CA ASN A 289 -15.64 -7.64 5.95
C ASN A 289 -15.80 -7.86 4.43
N LEU A 290 -15.50 -6.84 3.62
CA LEU A 290 -15.46 -6.95 2.17
C LEU A 290 -14.32 -7.87 1.72
N GLU A 291 -13.12 -7.72 2.28
CA GLU A 291 -11.94 -8.55 2.01
C GLU A 291 -12.19 -10.02 2.39
N ALA A 292 -12.77 -10.30 3.56
CA ALA A 292 -13.16 -11.65 3.96
C ALA A 292 -14.25 -12.24 3.03
N SER A 293 -15.15 -11.40 2.52
CA SER A 293 -16.16 -11.81 1.54
C SER A 293 -15.54 -12.09 0.17
N ILE A 294 -14.56 -11.28 -0.25
CA ILE A 294 -13.79 -11.45 -1.49
C ILE A 294 -12.93 -12.72 -1.40
N GLU A 295 -12.25 -12.99 -0.29
CA GLU A 295 -11.50 -14.24 -0.07
C GLU A 295 -12.40 -15.48 -0.13
N LYS A 296 -13.61 -15.38 0.44
CA LYS A 296 -14.60 -16.45 0.34
C LYS A 296 -15.05 -16.63 -1.11
N LEU A 297 -15.32 -15.53 -1.83
CA LEU A 297 -15.68 -15.56 -3.25
C LEU A 297 -14.56 -16.14 -4.11
N ASN A 298 -13.31 -15.79 -3.84
CA ASN A 298 -12.13 -16.27 -4.55
C ASN A 298 -11.92 -17.77 -4.34
N ARG A 299 -12.13 -18.27 -3.11
CA ARG A 299 -12.14 -19.71 -2.82
C ARG A 299 -13.24 -20.45 -3.58
N ASP A 300 -14.43 -19.86 -3.63
CA ASP A 300 -15.54 -20.43 -4.39
C ASP A 300 -15.26 -20.41 -5.91
N VAL A 301 -14.68 -19.34 -6.45
CA VAL A 301 -14.27 -19.24 -7.86
C VAL A 301 -13.19 -20.27 -8.22
N LEU A 302 -12.19 -20.46 -7.37
CA LEU A 302 -11.16 -21.50 -7.55
C LEU A 302 -11.78 -22.90 -7.54
N TYR A 303 -12.73 -23.15 -6.63
CA TYR A 303 -13.48 -24.40 -6.61
C TYR A 303 -14.29 -24.62 -7.90
N PHE A 304 -14.98 -23.60 -8.41
CA PHE A 304 -15.74 -23.71 -9.65
C PHE A 304 -14.85 -23.84 -10.90
N LYS A 305 -13.69 -23.18 -10.95
CA LYS A 305 -12.67 -23.38 -12.01
C LYS A 305 -12.20 -24.84 -12.07
N SER A 306 -11.93 -25.44 -10.91
CA SER A 306 -11.51 -26.85 -10.86
C SER A 306 -12.58 -27.80 -11.43
N ILE A 307 -13.87 -27.46 -11.28
CA ILE A 307 -14.97 -28.22 -11.86
C ILE A 307 -15.09 -27.96 -13.37
N GLU A 308 -14.88 -26.73 -13.84
CA GLU A 308 -14.87 -26.42 -15.28
C GLU A 308 -13.77 -27.18 -16.02
N ASP A 309 -12.55 -27.24 -15.46
CA ASP A 309 -11.43 -27.97 -16.07
C ASP A 309 -11.70 -29.49 -16.16
N ILE A 310 -12.36 -30.05 -15.14
CA ILE A 310 -12.80 -31.45 -15.16
C ILE A 310 -13.85 -31.66 -16.26
N LEU A 311 -14.83 -30.75 -16.37
CA LEU A 311 -15.88 -30.83 -17.38
C LEU A 311 -15.34 -30.63 -18.81
N ARG A 312 -14.38 -29.72 -19.02
CA ARG A 312 -13.70 -29.54 -20.31
C ARG A 312 -12.91 -30.78 -20.72
N LYS A 313 -12.17 -31.40 -19.80
CA LYS A 313 -11.49 -32.67 -20.06
C LYS A 313 -12.47 -33.79 -20.41
N GLU A 314 -13.63 -33.86 -19.76
CA GLU A 314 -14.69 -34.80 -20.14
C GLU A 314 -15.32 -34.48 -21.50
N LEU A 315 -15.50 -33.19 -21.82
CA LEU A 315 -16.04 -32.73 -23.09
C LEU A 315 -15.11 -33.12 -24.25
N ASP A 316 -13.81 -32.89 -24.12
CA ASP A 316 -12.80 -33.26 -25.12
C ASP A 316 -12.72 -34.77 -25.33
N GLN A 317 -12.80 -35.55 -24.24
CA GLN A 317 -12.89 -37.01 -24.33
C GLN A 317 -14.17 -37.49 -25.03
N ASN A 318 -15.28 -36.77 -24.83
CA ASN A 318 -16.55 -37.07 -25.49
C ASN A 318 -16.53 -36.67 -26.97
N TYR A 319 -15.94 -35.53 -27.33
CA TYR A 319 -15.74 -35.15 -28.74
C TYR A 319 -14.86 -36.16 -29.47
N LYS A 320 -13.79 -36.65 -28.84
CA LYS A 320 -12.94 -37.70 -29.40
C LYS A 320 -13.72 -39.00 -29.63
N LYS A 321 -14.59 -39.39 -28.68
CA LYS A 321 -15.50 -40.55 -28.84
C LYS A 321 -16.57 -40.34 -29.91
N ILE A 322 -17.08 -39.12 -30.10
CA ILE A 322 -18.04 -38.81 -31.15
C ILE A 322 -17.37 -38.97 -32.51
N ALA A 323 -16.15 -38.45 -32.68
CA ALA A 323 -15.36 -38.62 -33.90
C ALA A 323 -15.07 -40.11 -34.21
N ASP A 324 -14.70 -40.90 -33.20
CA ASP A 324 -14.49 -42.35 -33.37
C ASP A 324 -15.79 -43.11 -33.73
N ASN A 325 -16.93 -42.68 -33.16
CA ASN A 325 -18.25 -43.25 -33.48
C ASN A 325 -18.74 -42.85 -34.87
N ASP A 326 -18.46 -41.64 -35.35
CA ASP A 326 -18.79 -41.21 -36.71
C ASP A 326 -18.02 -42.04 -37.75
N HIS A 327 -16.76 -42.37 -37.46
CA HIS A 327 -16.00 -43.33 -38.26
C HIS A 327 -16.61 -44.75 -38.25
N LEU A 328 -17.17 -45.19 -37.12
CA LEU A 328 -17.84 -46.48 -37.00
C LEU A 328 -19.21 -46.50 -37.72
N ILE A 329 -19.97 -45.39 -37.65
CA ILE A 329 -21.24 -45.21 -38.36
C ILE A 329 -21.00 -45.21 -39.87
N HIS A 330 -19.90 -44.60 -40.34
CA HIS A 330 -19.52 -44.65 -41.75
C HIS A 330 -19.18 -46.07 -42.22
N ARG A 331 -18.56 -46.89 -41.37
CA ARG A 331 -18.24 -48.29 -41.66
C ARG A 331 -19.50 -49.19 -41.64
N LEU A 332 -20.41 -48.97 -40.69
CA LEU A 332 -21.68 -49.71 -40.55
C LEU A 332 -22.77 -49.26 -41.56
N SER A 333 -22.66 -48.05 -42.09
CA SER A 333 -23.46 -47.54 -43.22
C SER A 333 -23.17 -48.33 -44.50
N HIS A 334 -21.91 -48.72 -44.70
CA HIS A 334 -21.47 -49.55 -45.82
C HIS A 334 -22.01 -50.99 -45.72
N ASP A 335 -22.04 -51.57 -44.51
CA ASP A 335 -22.55 -52.93 -44.26
C ASP A 335 -24.09 -53.01 -44.25
N ASN A 336 -24.79 -51.92 -43.91
CA ASN A 336 -26.26 -51.85 -43.93
C ASN A 336 -26.84 -51.80 -45.35
N HIS A 337 -26.09 -51.33 -46.34
CA HIS A 337 -26.56 -51.30 -47.73
C HIS A 337 -26.64 -52.71 -48.36
N ALA A 338 -25.93 -53.69 -47.79
CA ALA A 338 -25.97 -55.10 -48.20
C ALA A 338 -27.09 -55.92 -47.52
N LEU A 339 -27.66 -55.45 -46.40
CA LEU A 339 -28.71 -56.15 -45.65
C LEU A 339 -30.14 -55.65 -45.95
N LEU A 340 -30.27 -54.47 -46.56
CA LEU A 340 -31.56 -53.80 -46.82
C LEU A 340 -32.32 -54.32 -48.05
N THR A 341 -31.82 -55.34 -48.75
CA THR A 341 -32.55 -56.04 -49.84
C THR A 341 -33.22 -57.35 -49.42
N SER A 342 -33.19 -57.73 -48.15
CA SER A 342 -33.90 -58.95 -47.67
C SER A 342 -35.24 -58.64 -47.00
N SER A 343 -36.27 -59.39 -47.39
CA SER A 343 -37.68 -59.23 -47.01
C SER A 343 -38.04 -59.69 -45.58
N SER A 344 -37.05 -59.89 -44.72
CA SER A 344 -37.21 -60.29 -43.31
C SER A 344 -37.26 -59.13 -42.31
N TRP A 345 -36.98 -57.88 -42.73
CA TRP A 345 -36.76 -56.76 -41.80
C TRP A 345 -38.03 -56.22 -41.12
N LYS A 346 -39.24 -56.50 -41.64
CA LYS A 346 -40.49 -55.95 -41.07
C LYS A 346 -41.10 -56.77 -39.93
N ILE A 347 -40.65 -58.01 -39.68
CA ILE A 347 -41.31 -58.91 -38.71
C ILE A 347 -40.64 -58.91 -37.31
N THR A 348 -39.40 -58.45 -37.17
CA THR A 348 -38.66 -58.48 -35.87
C THR A 348 -38.60 -57.13 -35.13
N SER A 349 -39.49 -56.19 -35.46
CA SER A 349 -39.58 -54.86 -34.80
C SER A 349 -39.79 -54.93 -33.27
N PRO A 350 -40.67 -55.79 -32.72
CA PRO A 350 -40.93 -55.80 -31.28
C PRO A 350 -39.74 -56.31 -30.46
N ILE A 351 -39.02 -57.31 -30.98
CA ILE A 351 -37.87 -57.94 -30.30
C ILE A 351 -36.67 -56.99 -30.24
N ARG A 352 -36.54 -56.06 -31.20
CA ARG A 352 -35.45 -55.07 -31.22
C ARG A 352 -35.62 -53.94 -30.21
N LYS A 353 -36.85 -53.56 -29.87
CA LYS A 353 -37.13 -52.66 -28.74
C LYS A 353 -36.77 -53.29 -27.39
N LEU A 354 -36.92 -54.61 -27.26
CA LEU A 354 -36.57 -55.34 -26.04
C LEU A 354 -35.04 -55.46 -25.85
N ILE A 355 -34.29 -55.66 -26.93
CA ILE A 355 -32.81 -55.73 -26.90
C ILE A 355 -32.16 -54.35 -26.69
N SER A 356 -32.77 -53.26 -27.14
CA SER A 356 -32.24 -51.90 -26.89
C SER A 356 -32.37 -51.47 -25.43
N GLN A 357 -33.39 -51.95 -24.71
CA GLN A 357 -33.55 -51.66 -23.28
C GLN A 357 -32.59 -52.49 -22.39
N LEU A 358 -32.25 -53.72 -22.79
CA LEU A 358 -31.27 -54.55 -22.06
C LEU A 358 -29.82 -54.05 -22.17
N ARG A 359 -29.49 -53.18 -23.14
CA ARG A 359 -28.16 -52.54 -23.26
C ARG A 359 -27.94 -51.40 -22.25
N TYR A 360 -29.01 -50.74 -21.77
CA TYR A 360 -28.91 -49.70 -20.75
C TYR A 360 -28.56 -50.26 -19.36
N VAL A 361 -29.09 -51.45 -19.05
CA VAL A 361 -28.83 -52.13 -17.76
C VAL A 361 -27.38 -52.63 -17.68
N ARG A 362 -26.80 -53.10 -18.79
CA ARG A 362 -25.41 -53.60 -18.82
C ARG A 362 -24.36 -52.47 -18.69
N LYS A 363 -24.65 -51.28 -19.23
CA LYS A 363 -23.79 -50.08 -19.09
C LYS A 363 -23.79 -49.51 -17.65
N GLY A 364 -24.90 -49.65 -16.93
CA GLY A 364 -24.99 -49.27 -15.52
C GLY A 364 -24.15 -50.15 -14.59
N ILE A 365 -24.01 -51.43 -14.91
CA ILE A 365 -23.22 -52.38 -14.11
C ILE A 365 -21.72 -52.18 -14.30
N GLU A 366 -21.25 -51.82 -15.51
CA GLU A 366 -19.82 -51.50 -15.78
C GLU A 366 -19.38 -50.15 -15.19
N VAL A 367 -20.26 -49.15 -15.14
CA VAL A 367 -19.99 -47.87 -14.47
C VAL A 367 -19.93 -48.06 -12.95
N ALA A 368 -20.83 -48.87 -12.38
CA ALA A 368 -20.82 -49.18 -10.96
C ALA A 368 -19.56 -49.93 -10.52
N THR A 369 -19.04 -50.86 -11.33
CA THR A 369 -17.78 -51.58 -11.02
C THR A 369 -16.52 -50.71 -11.18
N ARG A 370 -16.56 -49.68 -12.02
CA ARG A 370 -15.41 -48.76 -12.22
C ARG A 370 -15.33 -47.66 -11.15
N VAL A 371 -16.46 -47.25 -10.58
CA VAL A 371 -16.51 -46.38 -9.39
C VAL A 371 -16.13 -47.12 -8.11
N TYR A 372 -16.43 -48.43 -8.02
CA TYR A 372 -16.09 -49.28 -6.87
C TYR A 372 -14.58 -49.49 -6.68
N LYS A 373 -13.75 -49.28 -7.71
CA LYS A 373 -12.30 -49.59 -7.66
C LYS A 373 -11.39 -48.38 -7.42
N ASN A 374 -11.89 -47.14 -7.54
CA ASN A 374 -11.04 -45.93 -7.50
C ASN A 374 -11.33 -44.94 -6.35
N TYR A 375 -12.42 -45.09 -5.58
CA TYR A 375 -12.72 -44.15 -4.49
C TYR A 375 -13.24 -44.88 -3.24
N GLY A 376 -12.34 -45.03 -2.26
CA GLY A 376 -12.64 -45.57 -0.94
C GLY A 376 -13.80 -44.84 -0.26
N PHE A 377 -14.75 -45.63 0.27
CA PHE A 377 -16.04 -45.18 0.75
C PHE A 377 -16.02 -44.91 2.26
N SER A 378 -16.03 -43.65 2.70
CA SER A 378 -16.52 -43.32 4.06
C SER A 378 -17.00 -41.87 4.25
N ARG A 379 -16.32 -40.85 3.71
CA ARG A 379 -16.64 -39.44 4.05
C ARG A 379 -17.69 -38.75 3.16
N SER A 380 -17.84 -39.11 1.88
CA SER A 380 -18.74 -38.39 0.96
C SER A 380 -20.22 -38.79 1.10
N PHE A 381 -20.50 -40.00 1.59
CA PHE A 381 -21.87 -40.50 1.76
C PHE A 381 -22.57 -39.88 2.99
N GLN A 382 -21.82 -39.56 4.05
CA GLN A 382 -22.36 -38.91 5.24
C GLN A 382 -22.84 -37.47 4.95
N ARG A 383 -22.12 -36.70 4.13
CA ARG A 383 -22.52 -35.32 3.78
C ARG A 383 -23.75 -35.27 2.87
N ALA A 384 -23.86 -36.17 1.90
CA ALA A 384 -25.03 -36.25 1.02
C ALA A 384 -26.30 -36.66 1.79
N LYS A 385 -26.17 -37.56 2.77
CA LYS A 385 -27.27 -38.03 3.61
C LYS A 385 -27.83 -36.92 4.52
N VAL A 386 -26.96 -36.08 5.09
CA VAL A 386 -27.35 -34.95 5.95
C VAL A 386 -28.11 -33.86 5.18
N ILE A 387 -27.72 -33.61 3.92
CA ILE A 387 -28.37 -32.60 3.07
C ILE A 387 -29.74 -33.09 2.57
N TYR A 388 -29.87 -34.38 2.26
CA TYR A 388 -31.15 -34.98 1.88
C TYR A 388 -32.14 -35.06 3.04
N GLN A 389 -31.65 -35.38 4.25
CA GLN A 389 -32.46 -35.48 5.47
C GLN A 389 -33.03 -34.14 5.96
N SER A 390 -32.44 -33.00 5.57
CA SER A 390 -32.87 -31.68 6.05
C SER A 390 -33.84 -30.94 5.12
N ASN A 391 -33.75 -31.07 3.79
CA ASN A 391 -34.49 -30.19 2.87
C ASN A 391 -35.08 -30.85 1.61
N GLY A 392 -34.98 -32.18 1.48
CA GLY A 392 -35.51 -32.92 0.33
C GLY A 392 -34.96 -32.48 -1.04
N ILE A 393 -35.56 -33.01 -2.12
CA ILE A 393 -35.11 -32.80 -3.51
C ILE A 393 -35.27 -31.33 -3.95
N HIS A 394 -36.19 -30.58 -3.33
CA HIS A 394 -36.45 -29.18 -3.67
C HIS A 394 -35.33 -28.23 -3.25
N GLY A 395 -34.61 -28.53 -2.15
CA GLY A 395 -33.44 -27.76 -1.69
C GLY A 395 -32.20 -27.88 -2.59
N ILE A 396 -32.12 -28.94 -3.40
CA ILE A 396 -31.04 -29.15 -4.37
C ILE A 396 -31.31 -28.31 -5.64
N VAL A 397 -32.58 -28.24 -6.07
CA VAL A 397 -33.00 -27.52 -7.29
C VAL A 397 -33.00 -25.99 -7.09
N SER A 398 -33.34 -25.49 -5.90
CA SER A 398 -33.29 -24.05 -5.60
C SER A 398 -31.86 -23.50 -5.54
N LYS A 399 -30.90 -24.29 -5.04
CA LYS A 399 -29.47 -23.94 -5.05
C LYS A 399 -28.85 -23.99 -6.45
N LEU A 400 -29.29 -24.91 -7.31
CA LEU A 400 -28.89 -24.94 -8.73
C LEU A 400 -29.39 -23.72 -9.52
N LYS A 401 -30.59 -23.20 -9.21
CA LYS A 401 -31.09 -21.94 -9.81
C LYS A 401 -30.33 -20.70 -9.32
N TYR A 402 -29.80 -20.74 -8.09
CA TYR A 402 -28.91 -19.69 -7.55
C TYR A 402 -27.53 -19.72 -8.22
N VAL A 403 -26.99 -20.92 -8.47
CA VAL A 403 -25.76 -21.14 -9.24
C VAL A 403 -25.89 -20.61 -10.67
N ASN A 404 -27.04 -20.80 -11.34
CA ASN A 404 -27.27 -20.27 -12.68
C ASN A 404 -27.36 -18.73 -12.73
N LYS A 405 -27.72 -18.09 -11.61
CA LYS A 405 -27.77 -16.62 -11.48
C LYS A 405 -26.40 -16.01 -11.12
N LEU A 406 -25.53 -16.78 -10.44
CA LEU A 406 -24.12 -16.45 -10.18
C LEU A 406 -23.21 -16.72 -11.38
N HIS A 407 -23.62 -17.60 -12.30
CA HIS A 407 -22.90 -17.88 -13.55
C HIS A 407 -22.88 -16.67 -14.51
N GLN A 408 -23.77 -15.69 -14.33
CA GLN A 408 -23.73 -14.42 -15.07
C GLN A 408 -22.86 -13.34 -14.41
N ALA A 409 -22.37 -13.55 -13.18
CA ALA A 409 -21.65 -12.54 -12.40
C ALA A 409 -20.18 -12.92 -12.09
N SER A 410 -19.65 -13.96 -12.72
CA SER A 410 -18.26 -14.42 -12.55
C SER A 410 -17.54 -14.42 -13.89
N ILE A 411 -17.34 -13.22 -14.44
CA ILE A 411 -16.27 -13.01 -15.43
C ILE A 411 -14.97 -13.05 -14.64
N ILE A 412 -14.26 -14.18 -14.71
CA ILE A 412 -12.82 -14.20 -14.52
C ILE A 412 -12.29 -13.18 -15.54
N VAL A 413 -11.77 -12.05 -15.08
CA VAL A 413 -11.03 -11.16 -15.99
C VAL A 413 -9.73 -11.88 -16.30
N GLU A 414 -9.75 -12.66 -17.36
CA GLU A 414 -8.55 -13.18 -18.01
C GLU A 414 -7.75 -11.94 -18.44
N ARG A 415 -6.74 -11.60 -17.65
CA ARG A 415 -5.94 -10.40 -17.89
C ARG A 415 -5.18 -10.59 -19.19
N LYS A 416 -5.19 -9.57 -20.04
CA LYS A 416 -4.43 -9.62 -21.29
C LYS A 416 -2.94 -9.70 -20.99
N ASN A 417 -2.24 -10.54 -21.75
CA ASN A 417 -0.79 -10.68 -21.64
C ASN A 417 -0.10 -9.39 -22.11
N LEU A 418 0.89 -8.97 -21.35
CA LEU A 418 1.82 -7.90 -21.73
C LEU A 418 3.09 -8.52 -22.31
N GLN A 419 3.77 -7.77 -23.17
CA GLN A 419 5.03 -8.21 -23.79
C GLN A 419 6.13 -8.43 -22.74
N ALA A 420 7.03 -9.36 -23.02
CA ALA A 420 8.18 -9.63 -22.19
C ALA A 420 9.19 -8.47 -22.23
N VAL A 421 9.93 -8.28 -21.14
CA VAL A 421 11.03 -7.32 -21.07
C VAL A 421 12.23 -7.93 -21.80
N SER A 422 12.78 -7.24 -22.80
CA SER A 422 13.86 -7.74 -23.64
C SER A 422 15.24 -7.67 -22.98
N VAL A 423 15.45 -6.70 -22.09
CA VAL A 423 16.74 -6.45 -21.41
C VAL A 423 16.74 -7.07 -20.02
N ILE A 424 17.85 -7.71 -19.63
CA ILE A 424 17.99 -8.29 -18.29
C ILE A 424 18.03 -7.19 -17.23
N ALA A 425 17.32 -7.39 -16.12
CA ALA A 425 17.17 -6.40 -15.07
C ALA A 425 18.50 -5.88 -14.49
N GLU A 426 19.56 -6.71 -14.45
CA GLU A 426 20.89 -6.35 -13.92
C GLU A 426 21.55 -5.17 -14.64
N LYS A 427 21.22 -4.95 -15.92
CA LYS A 427 21.82 -3.88 -16.74
C LYS A 427 21.18 -2.52 -16.49
N ILE A 428 19.89 -2.51 -16.18
CA ILE A 428 19.06 -1.30 -16.22
C ILE A 428 18.48 -0.91 -14.86
N LEU A 429 18.37 -1.84 -13.91
CA LEU A 429 17.83 -1.58 -12.57
C LEU A 429 18.92 -1.62 -11.50
N VAL A 430 18.71 -0.90 -10.40
CA VAL A 430 19.51 -1.15 -9.19
C VAL A 430 19.08 -2.47 -8.54
N PRO A 431 19.95 -3.15 -7.79
CA PRO A 431 19.56 -4.36 -7.09
C PRO A 431 18.51 -4.04 -6.01
N LYS A 432 17.40 -4.77 -6.08
CA LYS A 432 16.40 -4.86 -5.03
C LYS A 432 15.94 -6.31 -4.99
N VAL A 433 16.09 -6.94 -3.84
CA VAL A 433 16.02 -8.40 -3.68
C VAL A 433 14.65 -8.82 -3.21
N LEU A 434 14.02 -9.77 -3.90
CA LEU A 434 12.85 -10.48 -3.41
C LEU A 434 13.27 -11.89 -2.98
N ILE A 435 13.11 -12.22 -1.71
CA ILE A 435 13.33 -13.56 -1.17
C ILE A 435 11.97 -14.24 -1.06
N ILE A 436 11.68 -15.17 -1.96
CA ILE A 436 10.50 -16.04 -1.89
C ILE A 436 10.95 -17.32 -1.19
N ALA A 437 10.39 -17.59 0.00
CA ALA A 437 10.96 -18.60 0.90
C ALA A 437 9.90 -19.53 1.50
N GLU A 438 10.33 -20.75 1.82
CA GLU A 438 9.64 -21.63 2.77
C GLU A 438 9.83 -21.10 4.20
N LEU A 439 8.77 -20.54 4.80
CA LEU A 439 8.83 -19.86 6.10
C LEU A 439 8.34 -20.72 7.27
N SER A 440 7.84 -21.94 7.04
CA SER A 440 7.30 -22.81 8.09
C SER A 440 8.35 -23.42 9.02
N ILE A 441 9.65 -23.34 8.68
CA ILE A 441 10.76 -23.91 9.45
C ILE A 441 11.56 -22.78 10.12
N PRO A 442 11.36 -22.50 11.44
CA PRO A 442 11.93 -21.31 12.09
C PRO A 442 13.45 -21.22 12.05
N GLN A 443 14.15 -22.34 12.24
CA GLN A 443 15.62 -22.36 12.21
C GLN A 443 16.15 -22.00 10.82
N CYS A 444 15.58 -22.60 9.76
CA CYS A 444 15.92 -22.29 8.38
C CYS A 444 15.63 -20.81 8.06
N ARG A 445 14.51 -20.27 8.52
CA ARG A 445 14.17 -18.85 8.37
C ARG A 445 15.25 -17.95 8.99
N LYS A 446 15.68 -18.21 10.23
CA LYS A 446 16.71 -17.41 10.90
C LYS A 446 18.02 -17.33 10.10
N TYR A 447 18.62 -18.48 9.80
CA TYR A 447 19.96 -18.52 9.19
C TYR A 447 19.96 -18.20 7.69
N ARG A 448 18.89 -18.55 6.96
CA ARG A 448 18.90 -18.43 5.49
C ARG A 448 18.03 -17.31 4.96
N VAL A 449 17.02 -16.85 5.69
CA VAL A 449 16.15 -15.75 5.24
C VAL A 449 16.51 -14.46 5.96
N ASP A 450 16.30 -14.41 7.28
CA ASP A 450 16.44 -13.18 8.06
C ASP A 450 17.88 -12.66 8.08
N GLN A 451 18.86 -13.56 8.27
CA GLN A 451 20.28 -13.20 8.17
C GLN A 451 20.64 -12.65 6.79
N LYS A 452 20.10 -13.21 5.70
CA LYS A 452 20.40 -12.74 4.35
C LYS A 452 19.84 -11.35 4.08
N VAL A 453 18.66 -11.04 4.61
CA VAL A 453 18.10 -9.68 4.59
C VAL A 453 19.09 -8.70 5.22
N GLU A 454 19.65 -9.04 6.39
CA GLU A 454 20.65 -8.18 7.06
C GLU A 454 21.96 -8.09 6.26
N LEU A 455 22.43 -9.17 5.62
CA LEU A 455 23.62 -9.13 4.77
C LEU A 455 23.43 -8.20 3.55
N PHE A 456 22.29 -8.24 2.86
CA PHE A 456 22.00 -7.29 1.78
C PHE A 456 21.90 -5.85 2.28
N LYS A 457 21.27 -5.64 3.44
CA LYS A 457 21.16 -4.32 4.07
C LYS A 457 22.52 -3.72 4.40
N LYS A 458 23.51 -4.54 4.80
CA LYS A 458 24.91 -4.10 5.00
C LYS A 458 25.59 -3.61 3.72
N LEU A 459 25.14 -4.08 2.55
CA LEU A 459 25.56 -3.60 1.24
C LEU A 459 24.72 -2.41 0.73
N GLY A 460 23.78 -1.89 1.53
CA GLY A 460 22.87 -0.82 1.12
C GLY A 460 21.76 -1.28 0.17
N ILE A 461 21.50 -2.59 0.11
CA ILE A 461 20.52 -3.21 -0.80
C ILE A 461 19.27 -3.61 0.00
N SER A 462 18.11 -3.20 -0.49
CA SER A 462 16.82 -3.56 0.11
C SER A 462 16.44 -4.99 -0.26
N ALA A 463 15.92 -5.74 0.72
CA ALA A 463 15.41 -7.10 0.54
C ALA A 463 14.00 -7.23 1.14
N THR A 464 13.07 -7.78 0.37
CA THR A 464 11.70 -8.10 0.77
C THR A 464 11.54 -9.61 0.87
N VAL A 465 10.79 -10.10 1.86
CA VAL A 465 10.55 -11.55 2.07
C VAL A 465 9.08 -11.86 1.85
N MET A 466 8.79 -12.91 1.10
CA MET A 466 7.44 -13.41 0.86
C MET A 466 7.37 -14.93 1.00
N ASP A 467 6.21 -15.41 1.45
CA ASP A 467 5.91 -16.84 1.48
C ASP A 467 5.56 -17.32 0.07
N TRP A 468 6.18 -18.41 -0.37
CA TRP A 468 5.98 -18.96 -1.72
C TRP A 468 4.53 -19.42 -1.99
N THR A 469 3.73 -19.63 -0.94
CA THR A 469 2.31 -19.98 -1.06
C THR A 469 1.42 -18.80 -1.48
N HIS A 470 1.89 -17.55 -1.34
CA HIS A 470 1.16 -16.33 -1.73
C HIS A 470 1.52 -15.86 -3.15
N GLN A 471 1.12 -16.65 -4.15
CA GLN A 471 1.59 -16.49 -5.54
C GLN A 471 1.23 -15.14 -6.18
N ASN A 472 0.03 -14.60 -5.94
CA ASN A 472 -0.38 -13.32 -6.51
C ASN A 472 0.47 -12.16 -5.96
N GLU A 473 0.70 -12.15 -4.64
CA GLU A 473 1.56 -11.16 -3.99
C GLU A 473 3.01 -11.27 -4.46
N CYS A 474 3.51 -12.50 -4.66
CA CYS A 474 4.82 -12.74 -5.26
C CYS A 474 4.89 -12.10 -6.66
N ILE A 475 3.91 -12.39 -7.53
CA ILE A 475 3.85 -11.83 -8.90
C ILE A 475 3.80 -10.30 -8.89
N GLU A 476 3.05 -9.69 -7.97
CA GLU A 476 2.98 -8.23 -7.82
C GLU A 476 4.32 -7.65 -7.33
N ALA A 477 4.99 -8.32 -6.38
CA ALA A 477 6.31 -7.91 -5.92
C ALA A 477 7.36 -7.99 -7.04
N LEU A 478 7.36 -9.02 -7.89
CA LEU A 478 8.31 -9.17 -8.99
C LEU A 478 8.42 -7.93 -9.89
N GLN A 479 7.34 -7.16 -10.04
CA GLN A 479 7.27 -5.98 -10.91
C GLN A 479 8.24 -4.86 -10.48
N THR A 480 8.58 -4.81 -9.19
CA THR A 480 9.43 -3.76 -8.57
C THR A 480 10.71 -4.32 -7.97
N HIS A 481 11.11 -5.55 -8.31
CA HIS A 481 12.36 -6.17 -7.89
C HIS A 481 13.22 -6.52 -9.11
N SER A 482 14.51 -6.72 -8.89
CA SER A 482 15.50 -6.99 -9.95
C SER A 482 16.32 -8.26 -9.72
N LEU A 483 16.36 -8.77 -8.48
CA LEU A 483 16.93 -10.07 -8.12
C LEU A 483 15.91 -10.87 -7.29
N VAL A 484 15.72 -12.14 -7.61
CA VAL A 484 14.81 -13.04 -6.88
C VAL A 484 15.59 -14.23 -6.33
N ILE A 485 15.42 -14.53 -5.06
CA ILE A 485 16.01 -15.69 -4.38
C ILE A 485 14.88 -16.60 -3.93
N PHE A 486 14.88 -17.84 -4.41
CA PHE A 486 13.93 -18.89 -4.04
C PHE A 486 14.56 -19.80 -2.99
N TYR A 487 14.28 -19.55 -1.71
CA TYR A 487 14.82 -20.36 -0.62
C TYR A 487 13.93 -21.57 -0.32
N ARG A 488 14.45 -22.77 -0.59
CA ARG A 488 13.77 -24.07 -0.38
C ARG A 488 12.35 -24.09 -0.99
N VAL A 489 12.16 -23.41 -2.12
CA VAL A 489 10.87 -23.42 -2.83
C VAL A 489 10.80 -24.65 -3.74
N PRO A 490 9.78 -25.52 -3.60
CA PRO A 490 9.60 -26.69 -4.45
C PRO A 490 8.96 -26.33 -5.80
N GLY A 491 9.34 -27.05 -6.86
CA GLY A 491 8.84 -26.85 -8.23
C GLY A 491 7.48 -27.49 -8.50
N TYR A 492 6.44 -27.13 -7.73
CA TYR A 492 5.07 -27.53 -8.04
C TYR A 492 4.54 -26.77 -9.25
N ASP A 493 3.65 -27.40 -10.03
CA ASP A 493 2.97 -26.75 -11.18
C ASP A 493 2.21 -25.49 -10.77
N SER A 494 1.74 -25.41 -9.52
CA SER A 494 1.08 -24.22 -9.01
C SER A 494 2.03 -23.02 -8.90
N VAL A 495 3.34 -23.22 -8.73
CA VAL A 495 4.35 -22.14 -8.57
C VAL A 495 4.91 -21.69 -9.92
N ASP A 496 4.71 -22.47 -10.98
CA ASP A 496 5.17 -22.16 -12.34
C ASP A 496 4.83 -20.72 -12.80
N PRO A 497 3.63 -20.16 -12.55
CA PRO A 497 3.33 -18.77 -12.90
C PRO A 497 4.29 -17.72 -12.31
N VAL A 498 4.89 -17.98 -11.14
CA VAL A 498 5.88 -17.09 -10.53
C VAL A 498 7.21 -17.15 -11.29
N PHE A 499 7.64 -18.35 -11.69
CA PHE A 499 8.85 -18.55 -12.50
C PHE A 499 8.66 -17.98 -13.91
N ASP A 500 7.51 -18.24 -14.53
CA ASP A 500 7.16 -17.75 -15.87
C ASP A 500 7.13 -16.21 -15.89
N GLU A 501 6.65 -15.58 -14.81
CA GLU A 501 6.68 -14.12 -14.67
C GLU A 501 8.11 -13.59 -14.47
N CYS A 502 8.96 -14.31 -13.72
CA CYS A 502 10.38 -13.95 -13.62
C CYS A 502 11.07 -13.98 -14.98
N GLU A 503 10.79 -15.00 -15.80
CA GLU A 503 11.30 -15.12 -17.16
C GLU A 503 10.77 -14.00 -18.06
N ARG A 504 9.46 -13.73 -18.03
CA ARG A 504 8.83 -12.63 -18.79
C ARG A 504 9.44 -11.27 -18.45
N LEU A 505 9.78 -11.05 -17.18
CA LEU A 505 10.41 -9.83 -16.68
C LEU A 505 11.92 -9.79 -16.84
N ASN A 506 12.53 -10.89 -17.32
CA ASN A 506 13.98 -11.06 -17.47
C ASN A 506 14.75 -10.75 -16.18
N LEU A 507 14.26 -11.31 -15.07
CA LEU A 507 14.84 -11.16 -13.73
C LEU A 507 15.96 -12.17 -13.49
N THR A 508 16.98 -11.75 -12.75
CA THR A 508 17.95 -12.68 -12.18
C THR A 508 17.29 -13.50 -11.10
N THR A 509 17.39 -14.82 -11.21
CA THR A 509 16.77 -15.78 -10.31
C THR A 509 17.80 -16.74 -9.75
N LEU A 510 17.85 -16.88 -8.43
CA LEU A 510 18.74 -17.80 -7.73
C LEU A 510 17.91 -18.75 -6.87
N TRP A 511 18.16 -20.05 -6.98
CA TRP A 511 17.58 -21.03 -6.07
C TRP A 511 18.52 -21.32 -4.91
N GLU A 512 18.02 -21.42 -3.69
CA GLU A 512 18.85 -21.60 -2.52
C GLU A 512 18.38 -22.73 -1.62
N VAL A 513 19.34 -23.45 -1.05
CA VAL A 513 19.09 -24.39 0.05
C VAL A 513 20.30 -24.53 0.98
N ASP A 514 20.04 -25.06 2.16
CA ASP A 514 21.01 -25.26 3.25
C ASP A 514 21.56 -26.68 3.35
N ASP A 515 20.81 -27.67 2.87
CA ASP A 515 21.13 -29.10 2.90
C ASP A 515 20.99 -29.74 1.50
N LEU A 516 21.68 -30.86 1.29
CA LEU A 516 21.59 -31.65 0.06
C LEU A 516 20.24 -32.41 0.01
N ILE A 517 19.17 -31.70 -0.34
CA ILE A 517 17.80 -32.24 -0.38
C ILE A 517 17.23 -32.39 -1.79
N PHE A 518 18.02 -32.10 -2.83
CA PHE A 518 17.60 -32.12 -4.24
C PHE A 518 18.11 -33.34 -5.02
N ASP A 519 18.77 -34.28 -4.35
CA ASP A 519 19.28 -35.51 -4.97
C ASP A 519 18.65 -36.74 -4.31
N ALA A 520 17.67 -37.33 -4.98
CA ALA A 520 16.93 -38.48 -4.46
C ALA A 520 17.81 -39.73 -4.29
N ASP A 521 18.89 -39.88 -5.06
CA ASP A 521 19.74 -41.07 -4.99
C ASP A 521 20.66 -41.00 -3.75
N ILE A 522 21.27 -39.84 -3.50
CA ILE A 522 22.05 -39.59 -2.28
C ILE A 522 21.17 -39.69 -1.02
N LEU A 523 19.95 -39.15 -1.05
CA LEU A 523 19.04 -39.27 0.09
C LEU A 523 18.64 -40.74 0.34
N ARG A 524 18.54 -41.55 -0.72
CA ARG A 524 18.16 -42.95 -0.59
C ARG A 524 19.21 -43.79 0.13
N GLU A 525 20.48 -43.49 -0.08
CA GLU A 525 21.62 -44.22 0.51
C GLU A 525 22.01 -43.75 1.92
N SER A 526 21.45 -42.64 2.40
CA SER A 526 21.71 -42.12 3.75
C SER A 526 21.12 -43.04 4.83
N LYS A 527 21.99 -43.63 5.66
CA LYS A 527 21.57 -44.43 6.83
C LYS A 527 20.72 -43.60 7.80
N THR A 528 21.12 -42.34 7.99
CA THR A 528 20.44 -41.38 8.87
C THR A 528 19.00 -41.15 8.45
N LEU A 529 18.76 -40.97 7.15
CA LEU A 529 17.42 -40.70 6.64
C LEU A 529 16.58 -41.97 6.51
N GLN A 530 17.20 -43.13 6.28
CA GLN A 530 16.52 -44.43 6.30
C GLN A 530 15.95 -44.80 7.68
N ALA A 531 16.46 -44.20 8.76
CA ALA A 531 15.94 -44.40 10.12
C ALA A 531 14.63 -43.62 10.39
N LEU A 532 14.20 -42.74 9.48
CA LEU A 532 12.92 -42.03 9.56
C LEU A 532 11.74 -42.97 9.27
N ASP A 533 10.53 -42.57 9.68
CA ASP A 533 9.33 -43.33 9.33
C ASP A 533 9.08 -43.35 7.81
N GLU A 534 8.44 -44.42 7.33
CA GLU A 534 8.26 -44.69 5.89
C GLU A 534 7.55 -43.53 5.15
N HIS A 535 6.62 -42.84 5.82
CA HIS A 535 5.88 -41.75 5.20
C HIS A 535 6.76 -40.51 5.02
N THR A 536 7.50 -40.12 6.06
CA THR A 536 8.45 -38.99 6.03
C THR A 536 9.59 -39.24 5.05
N TYR A 537 10.16 -40.46 5.04
CA TYR A 537 11.23 -40.83 4.11
C TYR A 537 10.77 -40.75 2.65
N LYS A 538 9.58 -41.26 2.34
CA LYS A 538 9.02 -41.17 0.98
C LYS A 538 8.75 -39.72 0.55
N ALA A 539 8.21 -38.91 1.45
CA ALA A 539 7.97 -37.49 1.17
C ALA A 539 9.26 -36.71 0.88
N LEU A 540 10.36 -37.03 1.57
CA LEU A 540 11.68 -36.43 1.30
C LEU A 540 12.19 -36.77 -0.11
N LEU A 541 12.07 -38.04 -0.52
CA LEU A 541 12.48 -38.49 -1.86
C LEU A 541 11.65 -37.84 -2.98
N GLU A 542 10.32 -37.74 -2.79
CA GLU A 542 9.43 -37.05 -3.74
C GLU A 542 9.74 -35.54 -3.79
N GLY A 543 10.03 -34.93 -2.65
CA GLY A 543 10.43 -33.52 -2.55
C GLY A 543 11.74 -33.20 -3.28
N ALA A 544 12.70 -34.13 -3.31
CA ALA A 544 13.99 -33.91 -3.94
C ALA A 544 13.91 -33.60 -5.43
N GLU A 545 13.04 -34.31 -6.16
CA GLU A 545 12.80 -34.05 -7.58
C GLU A 545 12.16 -32.67 -7.80
N LEU A 546 11.26 -32.24 -6.90
CA LEU A 546 10.63 -30.93 -6.98
C LEU A 546 11.62 -29.80 -6.69
N TYR A 547 12.51 -29.96 -5.72
CA TYR A 547 13.58 -29.00 -5.45
C TYR A 547 14.56 -28.89 -6.61
N LYS A 548 14.97 -30.03 -7.19
CA LYS A 548 15.80 -30.05 -8.39
C LYS A 548 15.12 -29.34 -9.56
N ARG A 549 13.83 -29.59 -9.80
CA ARG A 549 13.06 -28.89 -10.85
C ARG A 549 13.07 -27.38 -10.65
N ALA A 550 12.80 -26.90 -9.43
CA ALA A 550 12.82 -25.47 -9.13
C ALA A 550 14.23 -24.86 -9.34
N MET A 551 15.27 -25.54 -8.86
CA MET A 551 16.66 -25.12 -9.05
C MET A 551 17.01 -24.95 -10.53
N LEU A 552 16.61 -25.89 -11.38
CA LEU A 552 16.89 -25.86 -12.82
C LEU A 552 16.11 -24.80 -13.60
N LYS A 553 15.05 -24.24 -13.02
CA LYS A 553 14.33 -23.08 -13.59
C LYS A 553 15.05 -21.76 -13.31
N CYS A 554 15.90 -21.70 -12.29
CA CYS A 554 16.64 -20.48 -11.93
C CYS A 554 17.90 -20.28 -12.79
N SER A 555 18.34 -19.02 -12.89
CA SER A 555 19.57 -18.64 -13.61
C SER A 555 20.85 -19.10 -12.92
N GLY A 556 20.80 -19.35 -11.61
CA GLY A 556 21.88 -19.89 -10.79
C GLY A 556 21.37 -20.38 -9.43
N ALA A 557 22.29 -20.69 -8.52
CA ALA A 557 21.96 -21.15 -7.18
C ALA A 557 22.82 -20.49 -6.10
N ILE A 558 22.38 -20.60 -4.84
CA ILE A 558 23.13 -20.23 -3.63
C ILE A 558 23.20 -21.45 -2.73
N ALA A 559 24.38 -21.81 -2.29
CA ALA A 559 24.62 -22.89 -1.34
C ALA A 559 25.17 -22.34 -0.01
N SER A 560 24.88 -23.05 1.08
CA SER A 560 25.43 -22.78 2.41
C SER A 560 26.91 -23.17 2.55
N THR A 561 27.43 -24.04 1.67
CA THR A 561 28.78 -24.61 1.72
C THR A 561 29.33 -24.84 0.32
N GLN A 562 30.65 -24.95 0.19
CA GLN A 562 31.29 -25.20 -1.11
C GLN A 562 30.93 -26.57 -1.69
N ASP A 563 30.93 -27.62 -0.87
CA ASP A 563 30.58 -28.98 -1.31
C ASP A 563 29.12 -29.07 -1.78
N LEU A 564 28.21 -28.33 -1.13
CA LEU A 564 26.82 -28.21 -1.60
C LEU A 564 26.72 -27.44 -2.92
N ALA A 565 27.51 -26.38 -3.13
CA ALA A 565 27.57 -25.66 -4.40
C ALA A 565 28.04 -26.57 -5.54
N GLU A 566 29.07 -27.39 -5.30
CA GLU A 566 29.56 -28.37 -6.27
C GLU A 566 28.50 -29.43 -6.58
N ALA A 567 27.78 -29.92 -5.57
CA ALA A 567 26.66 -30.83 -5.77
C ALA A 567 25.51 -30.20 -6.58
N MET A 568 25.18 -28.93 -6.36
CA MET A 568 24.16 -28.21 -7.15
C MET A 568 24.55 -28.11 -8.62
N VAL A 569 25.81 -27.77 -8.91
CA VAL A 569 26.34 -27.69 -10.28
C VAL A 569 26.34 -29.08 -10.93
N ALA A 570 26.77 -30.11 -10.20
CA ALA A 570 26.72 -31.50 -10.67
C ALA A 570 25.29 -31.96 -10.96
N ALA A 571 24.30 -31.49 -10.20
CA ALA A 571 22.88 -31.76 -10.42
C ALA A 571 22.25 -30.93 -11.57
N GLY A 572 22.98 -29.98 -12.14
CA GLY A 572 22.62 -29.24 -13.35
C GLY A 572 22.43 -27.73 -13.20
N ALA A 573 22.66 -27.15 -12.02
CA ALA A 573 22.66 -25.69 -11.86
C ALA A 573 23.77 -25.06 -12.72
N LYS A 574 23.48 -23.93 -13.40
CA LYS A 574 24.45 -23.26 -14.29
C LYS A 574 25.70 -22.78 -13.54
N HIS A 575 25.50 -22.26 -12.34
CA HIS A 575 26.53 -21.85 -11.39
C HIS A 575 25.91 -21.82 -9.98
N ALA A 576 26.74 -21.87 -8.95
CA ALA A 576 26.31 -21.75 -7.56
C ALA A 576 27.25 -20.81 -6.79
N TYR A 577 26.68 -19.82 -6.11
CA TYR A 577 27.41 -18.98 -5.16
C TYR A 577 27.45 -19.66 -3.79
N VAL A 578 28.55 -19.49 -3.05
CA VAL A 578 28.63 -19.91 -1.65
C VAL A 578 28.35 -18.70 -0.77
N VAL A 579 27.31 -18.81 0.06
CA VAL A 579 27.01 -17.87 1.13
C VAL A 579 26.84 -18.66 2.42
N GLU A 580 27.91 -18.66 3.21
CA GLU A 580 27.96 -19.33 4.51
C GLU A 580 27.02 -18.66 5.52
N ASN A 581 26.72 -19.36 6.61
CA ASN A 581 25.99 -18.74 7.72
C ASN A 581 26.92 -17.73 8.41
N ALA A 582 26.44 -16.52 8.64
CA ALA A 582 27.15 -15.49 9.40
C ALA A 582 26.79 -15.55 10.89
N LEU A 583 27.43 -14.70 11.68
CA LEU A 583 26.90 -14.24 12.96
C LEU A 583 25.80 -13.21 12.67
N ASP A 584 24.61 -13.39 13.25
CA ASP A 584 23.53 -12.38 13.16
C ASP A 584 23.52 -11.46 14.39
N PRO A 585 22.87 -10.28 14.32
CA PRO A 585 22.83 -9.33 15.44
C PRO A 585 22.30 -9.93 16.75
N GLU A 586 21.30 -10.82 16.69
CA GLU A 586 20.78 -11.47 17.90
C GLU A 586 21.84 -12.35 18.55
N THR A 587 22.59 -13.12 17.76
CA THR A 587 23.69 -13.97 18.24
C THR A 587 24.79 -13.14 18.90
N ILE A 588 25.25 -12.06 18.24
CA ILE A 588 26.34 -11.21 18.75
C ILE A 588 25.93 -10.53 20.06
N ILE A 589 24.74 -9.91 20.08
CA ILE A 589 24.23 -9.21 21.26
C ILE A 589 24.04 -10.19 22.42
N THR A 590 23.39 -11.33 22.17
CA THR A 590 23.16 -12.33 23.22
C THR A 590 24.49 -12.84 23.79
N ALA A 591 25.48 -13.11 22.94
CA ALA A 591 26.80 -13.54 23.40
C ALA A 591 27.55 -12.47 24.22
N GLN A 592 27.32 -11.18 23.94
CA GLN A 592 27.90 -10.06 24.71
C GLN A 592 27.22 -9.84 26.06
N GLU A 593 25.92 -10.13 26.17
CA GLU A 593 25.14 -10.00 27.42
C GLU A 593 25.44 -11.11 28.43
N ILE A 594 25.93 -12.26 27.97
CA ILE A 594 26.33 -13.37 28.82
C ILE A 594 27.62 -12.99 29.58
N LEU A 595 27.56 -13.05 30.91
CA LEU A 595 28.68 -12.73 31.79
C LEU A 595 29.89 -13.63 31.52
N PRO A 596 31.12 -13.10 31.58
CA PRO A 596 32.33 -13.90 31.41
C PRO A 596 32.53 -14.85 32.61
N GLY A 597 32.51 -16.16 32.35
CA GLY A 597 32.72 -17.23 33.33
C GLY A 597 32.13 -18.55 32.85
N ARG A 598 32.63 -19.68 33.36
CA ARG A 598 32.05 -21.02 33.10
C ARG A 598 31.34 -21.50 34.36
N LYS A 599 30.26 -22.26 34.20
CA LYS A 599 29.56 -22.87 35.35
C LYS A 599 30.47 -23.83 36.14
N SER A 600 31.42 -24.45 35.44
CA SER A 600 32.49 -25.25 36.05
C SER A 600 33.35 -24.48 37.06
N ASP A 601 33.48 -23.16 36.91
CA ASP A 601 34.23 -22.32 37.85
C ASP A 601 33.48 -22.18 39.19
N GLU A 602 32.15 -22.41 39.19
CA GLU A 602 31.29 -22.34 40.37
C GLU A 602 31.12 -23.71 41.05
N ASP A 603 30.88 -24.77 40.27
CA ASP A 603 30.54 -26.09 40.80
C ASP A 603 31.62 -27.18 40.61
N GLY A 604 32.70 -26.87 39.89
CA GLY A 604 33.79 -27.81 39.62
C GLY A 604 33.44 -28.92 38.61
N ILE A 605 32.29 -28.84 37.93
CA ILE A 605 31.83 -29.83 36.96
C ILE A 605 32.14 -29.35 35.54
N ILE A 606 32.95 -30.12 34.82
CA ILE A 606 33.28 -29.85 33.42
C ILE A 606 32.16 -30.42 32.54
N ARG A 607 31.58 -29.59 31.68
CA ARG A 607 30.43 -29.95 30.83
C ARG A 607 30.80 -30.06 29.37
N ILE A 608 30.64 -31.26 28.82
CA ILE A 608 30.71 -31.51 27.38
C ILE A 608 29.31 -31.36 26.81
N VAL A 609 29.12 -30.61 25.73
CA VAL A 609 27.80 -30.33 25.15
C VAL A 609 27.67 -30.83 23.73
N TYR A 610 26.50 -31.40 23.42
CA TYR A 610 26.08 -31.72 22.06
C TYR A 610 24.64 -31.27 21.83
N GLY A 611 24.45 -30.33 20.91
CA GLY A 611 23.13 -29.87 20.47
C GLY A 611 22.61 -30.73 19.32
N SER A 612 21.85 -31.78 19.59
CA SER A 612 21.36 -32.68 18.55
C SER A 612 20.22 -32.07 17.73
N GLY A 613 19.36 -31.24 18.33
CA GLY A 613 18.22 -30.62 17.63
C GLY A 613 17.09 -31.60 17.26
N THR A 614 17.35 -32.60 16.42
CA THR A 614 16.37 -33.60 15.94
C THR A 614 16.89 -35.04 16.06
N THR A 615 16.01 -36.04 15.93
CA THR A 615 16.34 -37.48 16.00
C THR A 615 17.22 -37.98 14.86
N THR A 616 17.40 -37.19 13.79
CA THR A 616 18.28 -37.56 12.66
C THR A 616 19.77 -37.58 13.02
N HIS A 617 20.17 -37.09 14.18
CA HIS A 617 21.58 -37.04 14.57
C HIS A 617 22.06 -38.25 15.39
N ASN A 618 21.20 -39.26 15.58
CA ASN A 618 21.58 -40.46 16.33
C ASN A 618 22.81 -41.17 15.73
N ILE A 619 22.90 -41.24 14.39
CA ILE A 619 24.03 -41.91 13.70
C ILE A 619 25.28 -41.05 13.76
N ASP A 620 25.17 -39.74 13.53
CA ASP A 620 26.30 -38.80 13.63
C ASP A 620 26.96 -38.87 15.01
N PHE A 621 26.16 -38.98 16.08
CA PHE A 621 26.67 -39.04 17.45
C PHE A 621 27.56 -40.27 17.72
N LEU A 622 27.35 -41.38 17.00
CA LEU A 622 28.11 -42.61 17.21
C LEU A 622 29.60 -42.44 16.92
N GLU A 623 29.98 -41.48 16.06
CA GLU A 623 31.38 -41.17 15.74
C GLU A 623 32.21 -40.74 16.97
N ALA A 624 31.56 -40.27 18.04
CA ALA A 624 32.23 -39.85 19.27
C ALA A 624 31.72 -40.59 20.53
N SER A 625 30.72 -41.48 20.40
CA SER A 625 30.00 -42.01 21.56
C SER A 625 30.88 -42.83 22.50
N ASP A 626 31.76 -43.67 21.96
CA ASP A 626 32.61 -44.57 22.75
C ASP A 626 33.70 -43.81 23.50
N ALA A 627 34.26 -42.78 22.86
CA ALA A 627 35.21 -41.87 23.49
C ALA A 627 34.57 -41.09 24.65
N ILE A 628 33.36 -40.54 24.45
CA ILE A 628 32.61 -39.82 25.49
C ILE A 628 32.29 -40.75 26.67
N LEU A 629 31.78 -41.96 26.41
CA LEU A 629 31.48 -42.92 27.46
C LEU A 629 32.73 -43.27 28.28
N SER A 630 33.87 -43.46 27.61
CA SER A 630 35.15 -43.74 28.26
C SER A 630 35.59 -42.58 29.17
N ILE A 631 35.43 -41.34 28.72
CA ILE A 631 35.73 -40.13 29.50
C ILE A 631 34.84 -40.01 30.73
N LEU A 632 33.52 -40.21 30.59
CA LEU A 632 32.58 -40.13 31.70
C LEU A 632 32.86 -41.20 32.77
N LYS A 633 33.24 -42.43 32.35
CA LYS A 633 33.62 -43.51 33.26
C LYS A 633 34.88 -43.18 34.06
N GLN A 634 35.87 -42.53 33.45
CA GLN A 634 37.15 -42.19 34.08
C GLN A 634 37.08 -40.93 34.95
N ASN A 635 36.18 -40.00 34.66
CA ASN A 635 36.13 -38.69 35.32
C ASN A 635 34.74 -38.40 35.91
N LYS A 636 34.60 -38.54 37.23
CA LYS A 636 33.31 -38.34 37.92
C LYS A 636 32.84 -36.88 37.98
N ASN A 637 33.74 -35.93 37.75
CA ASN A 637 33.45 -34.49 37.67
C ASN A 637 33.16 -34.00 36.24
N VAL A 638 32.99 -34.90 35.27
CA VAL A 638 32.67 -34.55 33.89
C VAL A 638 31.23 -34.96 33.60
N HIS A 639 30.42 -34.02 33.11
CA HIS A 639 29.03 -34.25 32.74
C HIS A 639 28.85 -34.07 31.24
N PHE A 640 27.93 -34.84 30.66
CA PHE A 640 27.55 -34.73 29.26
C PHE A 640 26.16 -34.10 29.15
N ARG A 641 26.09 -32.91 28.56
CA ARG A 641 24.86 -32.14 28.37
C ARG A 641 24.34 -32.28 26.95
N LEU A 642 23.15 -32.84 26.84
CA LEU A 642 22.41 -32.97 25.61
C LEU A 642 21.37 -31.86 25.49
N VAL A 643 21.40 -31.14 24.37
CA VAL A 643 20.38 -30.13 24.06
C VAL A 643 19.57 -30.59 22.85
N GLY A 644 18.30 -30.91 23.07
CA GLY A 644 17.40 -31.45 22.04
C GLY A 644 17.14 -32.97 22.16
N MET A 645 16.67 -33.56 21.07
CA MET A 645 16.28 -34.98 21.01
C MET A 645 17.46 -35.83 20.53
N LEU A 646 17.97 -36.70 21.41
CA LEU A 646 19.00 -37.70 21.06
C LEU A 646 18.79 -38.95 21.92
N ASP A 647 18.76 -40.10 21.26
CA ASP A 647 18.76 -41.40 21.93
C ASP A 647 20.20 -41.81 22.20
N LEU A 648 20.51 -42.10 23.47
CA LEU A 648 21.83 -42.59 23.84
C LEU A 648 21.85 -44.12 23.76
N PRO A 649 22.99 -44.73 23.37
CA PRO A 649 23.18 -46.18 23.48
C PRO A 649 22.96 -46.66 24.93
N GLU A 650 22.43 -47.87 25.11
CA GLU A 650 22.19 -48.47 26.45
C GLU A 650 23.45 -48.49 27.34
N SER A 651 24.64 -48.51 26.74
CA SER A 651 25.91 -48.43 27.46
C SER A 651 26.09 -47.14 28.30
N PHE A 652 25.33 -46.08 28.01
CA PHE A 652 25.32 -44.84 28.79
C PHE A 652 24.50 -44.93 30.10
N ASP A 653 23.70 -45.98 30.30
CA ASP A 653 22.92 -46.17 31.53
C ASP A 653 23.84 -46.29 32.76
N GLU A 654 25.05 -46.82 32.60
CA GLU A 654 26.08 -46.90 33.65
C GLU A 654 26.58 -45.53 34.14
N VAL A 655 26.41 -44.47 33.33
CA VAL A 655 26.84 -43.10 33.62
C VAL A 655 25.65 -42.12 33.67
N HIS A 656 24.42 -42.61 33.86
CA HIS A 656 23.20 -41.79 33.84
C HIS A 656 23.26 -40.59 34.79
N SER A 657 23.95 -40.68 35.94
CA SER A 657 24.10 -39.57 36.88
C SER A 657 24.92 -38.39 36.35
N GLN A 658 25.68 -38.59 35.26
CA GLN A 658 26.52 -37.58 34.60
C GLN A 658 25.85 -37.02 33.33
N ILE A 659 24.62 -37.46 33.00
CA ILE A 659 23.89 -37.02 31.81
C ILE A 659 22.91 -35.91 32.17
N GLU A 660 23.07 -34.75 31.54
CA GLU A 660 22.17 -33.60 31.66
C GLU A 660 21.36 -33.46 30.37
N ARG A 661 20.04 -33.37 30.46
CA ARG A 661 19.16 -33.18 29.29
C ARG A 661 18.45 -31.85 29.37
N VAL A 662 18.60 -31.05 28.32
CA VAL A 662 17.91 -29.78 28.14
C VAL A 662 16.96 -29.92 26.95
N GLY A 663 15.68 -29.62 27.17
CA GLY A 663 14.67 -29.64 26.12
C GLY A 663 14.90 -28.57 25.06
N LEU A 664 14.07 -28.58 24.02
CA LEU A 664 14.07 -27.50 23.03
C LEU A 664 13.71 -26.18 23.73
N CYS A 665 14.54 -25.15 23.51
CA CYS A 665 14.38 -23.83 24.08
C CYS A 665 14.51 -22.74 23.00
N ALA A 666 14.13 -21.51 23.35
CA ALA A 666 14.34 -20.36 22.48
C ALA A 666 15.84 -20.13 22.24
N TYR A 667 16.20 -19.59 21.07
CA TYR A 667 17.59 -19.46 20.64
C TYR A 667 18.49 -18.70 21.64
N LYS A 668 17.98 -17.62 22.26
CA LYS A 668 18.74 -16.88 23.28
C LYS A 668 19.05 -17.72 24.52
N ASP A 669 18.09 -18.55 24.94
CA ASP A 669 18.27 -19.44 26.08
C ASP A 669 19.16 -20.62 25.72
N TYR A 670 19.13 -21.08 24.46
CA TYR A 670 20.11 -22.02 23.94
C TYR A 670 21.53 -21.49 24.08
N LEU A 671 21.80 -20.25 23.68
CA LEU A 671 23.13 -19.64 23.84
C LEU A 671 23.56 -19.51 25.31
N LYS A 672 22.62 -19.21 26.24
CA LYS A 672 22.92 -19.21 27.68
C LYS A 672 23.26 -20.60 28.19
N VAL A 673 22.50 -21.62 27.80
CA VAL A 673 22.76 -23.02 28.14
C VAL A 673 24.11 -23.48 27.58
N LEU A 674 24.43 -23.08 26.36
CA LEU A 674 25.71 -23.35 25.71
C LEU A 674 26.86 -22.68 26.47
N ALA A 675 26.68 -21.43 26.92
CA ALA A 675 27.69 -20.68 27.68
C ALA A 675 28.04 -21.29 29.05
N GLU A 676 27.13 -22.07 29.64
CA GLU A 676 27.41 -22.84 30.86
C GLU A 676 28.37 -24.03 30.64
N CYS A 677 28.66 -24.37 29.38
CA CYS A 677 29.43 -25.56 29.01
C CYS A 677 30.90 -25.25 28.70
N ASP A 678 31.75 -26.29 28.76
CA ASP A 678 33.21 -26.17 28.65
C ASP A 678 33.77 -26.64 27.31
N ILE A 679 33.14 -27.64 26.70
CA ILE A 679 33.61 -28.28 25.46
C ILE A 679 32.41 -28.57 24.57
N SER A 680 32.43 -28.12 23.32
CA SER A 680 31.38 -28.40 22.33
C SER A 680 31.78 -29.54 21.40
N LEU A 681 30.81 -30.36 21.00
CA LEU A 681 31.01 -31.45 20.05
C LEU A 681 30.23 -31.22 18.76
N ALA A 682 30.84 -31.58 17.63
CA ALA A 682 30.15 -31.69 16.35
C ALA A 682 30.62 -32.92 15.55
N PRO A 683 30.31 -34.14 16.03
CA PRO A 683 30.52 -35.35 15.25
C PRO A 683 29.57 -35.39 14.05
N LEU A 684 30.06 -35.93 12.93
CA LEU A 684 29.32 -36.16 11.68
C LEU A 684 29.86 -37.41 10.98
N GLU A 685 28.97 -38.30 10.54
CA GLU A 685 29.32 -39.50 9.76
C GLU A 685 30.07 -39.12 8.47
N ASP A 686 30.99 -39.97 8.05
CA ASP A 686 31.64 -39.87 6.74
C ASP A 686 30.70 -40.27 5.59
N TYR A 687 29.81 -39.34 5.23
CA TYR A 687 28.85 -39.52 4.15
C TYR A 687 28.67 -38.24 3.32
N VAL A 688 28.42 -38.38 2.02
CA VAL A 688 28.36 -37.24 1.08
C VAL A 688 27.32 -36.17 1.47
N PHE A 689 26.20 -36.58 2.07
CA PHE A 689 25.20 -35.64 2.60
C PHE A 689 25.80 -34.75 3.71
N ASN A 690 26.69 -35.30 4.54
CA ASN A 690 27.32 -34.60 5.65
C ASN A 690 28.44 -33.66 5.19
N TYR A 691 29.01 -33.85 3.99
CA TYR A 691 29.98 -32.91 3.43
C TYR A 691 29.34 -31.56 3.12
N SER A 692 28.04 -31.56 2.82
CA SER A 692 27.24 -30.35 2.55
C SER A 692 26.77 -29.62 3.82
N LYS A 693 26.93 -30.21 5.01
CA LYS A 693 26.41 -29.66 6.27
C LYS A 693 27.21 -28.44 6.73
N SER A 694 26.50 -27.38 7.10
CA SER A 694 27.11 -26.16 7.64
C SER A 694 27.71 -26.34 9.04
N ASN A 695 28.64 -25.46 9.41
CA ASN A 695 29.41 -25.50 10.66
C ASN A 695 28.79 -24.66 11.80
N ILE A 696 27.46 -24.53 11.85
CA ILE A 696 26.74 -23.69 12.83
C ILE A 696 27.17 -24.00 14.28
N LYS A 697 27.27 -25.28 14.66
CA LYS A 697 27.67 -25.70 16.01
C LYS A 697 29.06 -25.16 16.42
N PHE A 698 29.98 -25.07 15.47
CA PHE A 698 31.31 -24.50 15.69
C PHE A 698 31.22 -22.97 15.87
N ILE A 699 30.45 -22.28 15.03
CA ILE A 699 30.25 -20.83 15.09
C ILE A 699 29.64 -20.42 16.45
N GLU A 700 28.57 -21.09 16.88
CA GLU A 700 27.84 -20.79 18.12
C GLU A 700 28.66 -21.06 19.39
N ALA A 701 29.44 -22.14 19.41
CA ALA A 701 30.35 -22.42 20.51
C ALA A 701 31.52 -21.42 20.54
N SER A 702 32.07 -21.10 19.36
CA SER A 702 33.23 -20.21 19.23
C SER A 702 32.91 -18.78 19.67
N ILE A 703 31.73 -18.23 19.34
CA ILE A 703 31.38 -16.86 19.77
C ILE A 703 31.33 -16.71 21.31
N LEU A 704 31.06 -17.81 22.01
CA LEU A 704 31.07 -17.91 23.47
C LEU A 704 32.45 -18.29 24.04
N ALA A 705 33.49 -18.38 23.20
CA ALA A 705 34.84 -18.84 23.54
C ALA A 705 34.89 -20.29 24.09
N ILE A 706 34.10 -21.19 23.50
CA ILE A 706 34.08 -22.61 23.89
C ILE A 706 34.84 -23.42 22.83
N PRO A 707 35.90 -24.18 23.21
CA PRO A 707 36.61 -25.04 22.27
C PRO A 707 35.68 -26.14 21.73
N SER A 708 35.79 -26.42 20.43
CA SER A 708 35.01 -27.46 19.77
C SER A 708 35.87 -28.62 19.30
N ILE A 709 35.35 -29.85 19.41
CA ILE A 709 35.91 -31.06 18.79
C ILE A 709 34.93 -31.54 17.72
N CYS A 710 35.40 -31.69 16.49
CA CYS A 710 34.58 -31.96 15.32
C CYS A 710 35.13 -33.14 14.51
N SER A 711 34.28 -33.82 13.74
CA SER A 711 34.74 -34.77 12.71
C SER A 711 35.48 -34.01 11.60
N PRO A 712 36.46 -34.61 10.89
CA PRO A 712 37.24 -33.97 9.83
C PRO A 712 36.47 -33.80 8.51
N ARG A 713 35.18 -33.44 8.59
CA ARG A 713 34.34 -33.18 7.42
C ARG A 713 34.74 -31.85 6.75
N PRO A 714 34.56 -31.70 5.42
CA PRO A 714 35.06 -30.55 4.67
C PRO A 714 34.78 -29.18 5.28
N THR A 715 33.56 -28.94 5.78
CA THR A 715 33.18 -27.66 6.38
C THR A 715 33.90 -27.32 7.68
N PHE A 716 34.29 -28.33 8.47
CA PHE A 716 35.12 -28.14 9.67
C PHE A 716 36.60 -28.06 9.31
N SER A 717 37.10 -28.95 8.45
CA SER A 717 38.51 -29.00 8.05
C SER A 717 39.00 -27.75 7.33
N ARG A 718 38.10 -26.97 6.71
CA ARG A 718 38.44 -25.68 6.08
C ARG A 718 38.67 -24.55 7.07
N VAL A 719 38.12 -24.63 8.29
CA VAL A 719 38.05 -23.50 9.24
C VAL A 719 38.72 -23.80 10.59
N ILE A 720 38.88 -25.08 10.93
CA ILE A 720 39.58 -25.53 12.14
C ILE A 720 41.03 -25.86 11.81
N GLU A 721 41.95 -25.14 12.43
CA GLU A 721 43.34 -25.52 12.59
C GLU A 721 43.48 -26.39 13.85
N HIS A 722 43.70 -27.70 13.64
CA HIS A 722 43.78 -28.69 14.71
C HIS A 722 44.73 -28.27 15.85
N GLY A 723 44.22 -28.27 17.08
CA GLY A 723 44.95 -27.91 18.31
C GLY A 723 45.12 -26.40 18.53
N LYS A 724 44.64 -25.53 17.62
CA LYS A 724 44.75 -24.06 17.77
C LYS A 724 43.41 -23.41 18.05
N ASN A 725 42.43 -23.58 17.16
CA ASN A 725 41.10 -22.99 17.27
C ASN A 725 39.97 -24.05 17.34
N GLY A 726 40.36 -25.33 17.45
CA GLY A 726 39.48 -26.49 17.60
C GLY A 726 40.26 -27.78 17.39
N PHE A 727 39.60 -28.93 17.53
CA PHE A 727 40.17 -30.24 17.24
C PHE A 727 39.37 -30.95 16.15
N LEU A 728 40.08 -31.64 15.26
CA LEU A 728 39.53 -32.53 14.25
C LEU A 728 39.90 -33.96 14.61
N CYS A 729 38.91 -34.83 14.78
CA CYS A 729 39.09 -36.22 15.23
C CYS A 729 38.31 -37.18 14.33
N GLU A 730 39.00 -38.17 13.78
CA GLU A 730 38.42 -39.21 12.92
C GLU A 730 38.20 -40.51 13.67
N SER A 731 39.13 -40.89 14.55
CA SER A 731 39.07 -42.16 15.29
C SER A 731 38.70 -41.97 16.76
N ASP A 732 38.14 -43.02 17.38
CA ASP A 732 37.80 -43.02 18.82
C ASP A 732 38.99 -42.61 19.71
N ASN A 733 40.21 -43.02 19.33
CA ASN A 733 41.42 -42.67 20.06
C ASN A 733 41.73 -41.17 19.99
N GLU A 734 41.48 -40.53 18.85
CA GLU A 734 41.68 -39.09 18.67
C GLU A 734 40.63 -38.30 19.45
N TRP A 735 39.36 -38.70 19.38
CA TRP A 735 38.29 -38.11 20.20
C TRP A 735 38.60 -38.22 21.68
N PHE A 736 39.04 -39.40 22.14
CA PHE A 736 39.42 -39.63 23.54
C PHE A 736 40.62 -38.78 23.95
N ALA A 737 41.64 -38.68 23.10
CA ALA A 737 42.84 -37.88 23.36
C ALA A 737 42.50 -36.38 23.46
N ALA A 738 41.75 -35.83 22.50
CA ALA A 738 41.36 -34.43 22.50
C ALA A 738 40.46 -34.07 23.70
N LEU A 739 39.47 -34.93 24.01
CA LEU A 739 38.64 -34.76 25.21
C LEU A 739 39.48 -34.81 26.48
N SER A 740 40.37 -35.79 26.62
CA SER A 740 41.25 -35.92 27.79
C SER A 740 42.15 -34.71 27.96
N GLU A 741 42.71 -34.19 26.86
CA GLU A 741 43.58 -33.01 26.89
C GLU A 741 42.80 -31.77 27.34
N LEU A 742 41.63 -31.51 26.75
CA LEU A 742 40.79 -30.39 27.12
C LEU A 742 40.25 -30.50 28.55
N ILE A 743 39.90 -31.69 29.05
CA ILE A 743 39.40 -31.87 30.42
C ILE A 743 40.48 -31.57 31.46
N ASN A 744 41.71 -32.04 31.22
CA ASN A 744 42.82 -31.93 32.17
C ASN A 744 43.52 -30.56 32.13
N ASN A 745 43.24 -29.68 31.15
CA ASN A 745 43.93 -28.41 30.99
C ASN A 745 42.96 -27.23 30.78
N SER A 746 42.65 -26.50 31.86
CA SER A 746 41.75 -25.33 31.79
C SER A 746 42.33 -24.16 31.00
N ASP A 747 43.64 -23.96 31.04
CA ASP A 747 44.30 -22.88 30.31
C ASP A 747 44.26 -23.15 28.80
N LEU A 748 44.41 -24.40 28.39
CA LEU A 748 44.23 -24.82 27.00
C LEU A 748 42.79 -24.62 26.53
N ARG A 749 41.78 -24.96 27.35
CA ARG A 749 40.36 -24.69 27.01
C ARG A 749 40.14 -23.21 26.70
N LYS A 750 40.65 -22.33 27.57
CA LYS A 750 40.55 -20.87 27.40
C LYS A 750 41.29 -20.40 26.15
N LEU A 751 42.53 -20.88 25.94
CA LEU A 751 43.35 -20.50 24.79
C LEU A 751 42.69 -20.87 23.46
N ILE A 752 42.23 -22.13 23.32
CA ILE A 752 41.59 -22.62 22.10
C ILE A 752 40.24 -21.94 21.90
N GLY A 753 39.44 -21.78 22.96
CA GLY A 753 38.16 -21.08 22.90
C GLY A 753 38.28 -19.63 22.43
N GLU A 754 39.24 -18.86 22.96
CA GLU A 754 39.49 -17.48 22.53
C GLU A 754 40.05 -17.40 21.09
N SER A 755 40.89 -18.36 20.70
CA SER A 755 41.38 -18.46 19.32
C SER A 755 40.23 -18.75 18.34
N ALA A 756 39.32 -19.66 18.71
CA ALA A 756 38.11 -19.97 17.95
C ALA A 756 37.19 -18.74 17.83
N LYS A 757 36.94 -18.04 18.94
CA LYS A 757 36.17 -16.79 18.95
C LYS A 757 36.73 -15.75 18.00
N THR A 758 38.05 -15.52 18.06
CA THR A 758 38.75 -14.58 17.18
C THR A 758 38.62 -14.99 15.71
N SER A 759 38.84 -16.28 15.41
CA SER A 759 38.70 -16.84 14.07
C SER A 759 37.29 -16.62 13.51
N VAL A 760 36.26 -16.90 14.32
CA VAL A 760 34.86 -16.79 13.89
C VAL A 760 34.42 -15.34 13.74
N MET A 761 34.83 -14.44 14.63
CA MET A 761 34.54 -13.01 14.50
C MET A 761 35.17 -12.40 13.25
N ASN A 762 36.37 -12.84 12.87
CA ASN A 762 37.04 -12.36 11.67
C ASN A 762 36.37 -12.86 10.39
N HIS A 763 36.03 -14.16 10.32
CA HIS A 763 35.53 -14.78 9.09
C HIS A 763 34.00 -14.67 8.92
N TYR A 764 33.24 -14.90 9.99
CA TYR A 764 31.77 -15.01 9.97
C TYR A 764 31.04 -13.76 10.47
N SER A 765 31.73 -12.63 10.71
CA SER A 765 31.00 -11.38 10.98
C SER A 765 30.06 -11.03 9.81
N PRO A 766 28.89 -10.41 10.07
CA PRO A 766 27.98 -10.00 9.00
C PRO A 766 28.68 -9.12 7.96
N GLU A 767 29.59 -8.25 8.39
CA GLU A 767 30.40 -7.41 7.50
C GLU A 767 31.32 -8.22 6.58
N SER A 768 32.01 -9.23 7.12
CA SER A 768 32.89 -10.11 6.33
C SER A 768 32.09 -10.88 5.28
N VAL A 769 31.02 -11.58 5.70
CA VAL A 769 30.20 -12.40 4.80
C VAL A 769 29.50 -11.53 3.74
N ALA A 770 29.01 -10.35 4.11
CA ALA A 770 28.39 -9.43 3.16
C ALA A 770 29.37 -9.00 2.06
N ASN A 771 30.58 -8.59 2.44
CA ASN A 771 31.57 -8.05 1.49
C ASN A 771 32.27 -9.13 0.65
N ASP A 772 32.58 -10.27 1.27
CA ASP A 772 33.39 -11.32 0.63
C ASP A 772 32.55 -12.34 -0.14
N GLN A 773 31.27 -12.50 0.23
CA GLN A 773 30.39 -13.53 -0.32
C GLN A 773 29.15 -12.93 -1.00
N VAL A 774 28.29 -12.20 -0.27
CA VAL A 774 27.02 -11.69 -0.83
C VAL A 774 27.25 -10.64 -1.93
N LYS A 775 28.29 -9.81 -1.82
CA LYS A 775 28.64 -8.82 -2.84
C LYS A 775 28.88 -9.43 -4.23
N LYS A 776 29.32 -10.70 -4.31
CA LYS A 776 29.53 -11.41 -5.58
C LYS A 776 28.21 -11.69 -6.31
N ILE A 777 27.12 -11.91 -5.57
CA ILE A 777 25.78 -12.16 -6.14
C ILE A 777 25.29 -10.94 -6.93
N VAL A 778 25.58 -9.74 -6.42
CA VAL A 778 25.13 -8.48 -7.01
C VAL A 778 26.17 -7.82 -7.90
N GLY A 779 27.35 -8.45 -8.07
CA GLY A 779 28.46 -7.90 -8.86
C GLY A 779 28.17 -7.76 -10.36
N GLY A 780 27.14 -8.44 -10.88
CA GLY A 780 26.67 -8.31 -12.26
C GLY A 780 25.82 -7.05 -12.52
N PHE A 781 25.36 -6.37 -11.46
CA PHE A 781 24.53 -5.18 -11.59
C PHE A 781 25.40 -3.97 -11.97
N GLU A 782 25.39 -3.58 -13.24
CA GLU A 782 26.20 -2.47 -13.77
C GLU A 782 25.94 -1.15 -13.01
N ARG A 783 24.70 -0.97 -12.53
CA ARG A 783 24.25 0.23 -11.80
C ARG A 783 24.68 0.29 -10.33
N LEU A 784 25.28 -0.77 -9.78
CA LEU A 784 25.92 -0.72 -8.45
C LEU A 784 27.31 -0.09 -8.48
N HIS A 785 27.97 -0.15 -9.63
CA HIS A 785 29.41 0.09 -9.73
C HIS A 785 29.78 1.39 -10.45
N ASN A 786 28.85 1.96 -11.23
CA ASN A 786 29.13 3.10 -12.09
C ASN A 786 28.52 4.41 -11.57
N GLU A 787 29.37 5.44 -11.45
CA GLU A 787 29.02 6.81 -11.83
C GLU A 787 28.73 6.81 -13.35
N SER A 788 27.58 6.25 -13.73
CA SER A 788 27.20 6.07 -15.13
C SER A 788 27.21 7.42 -15.84
N THR A 789 27.94 7.53 -16.95
CA THR A 789 27.84 8.68 -17.87
C THR A 789 26.52 8.68 -18.66
N VAL A 790 25.75 7.59 -18.57
CA VAL A 790 24.43 7.43 -19.20
C VAL A 790 23.38 8.00 -18.26
N LYS A 791 22.64 9.02 -18.72
CA LYS A 791 21.51 9.60 -17.99
C LYS A 791 20.27 8.71 -18.12
N ASN A 792 19.62 8.40 -17.01
CA ASN A 792 18.34 7.70 -16.98
C ASN A 792 17.19 8.72 -16.98
N VAL A 793 16.30 8.61 -17.95
CA VAL A 793 15.14 9.48 -18.09
C VAL A 793 13.88 8.64 -17.93
N LEU A 794 13.03 9.01 -16.95
CA LEU A 794 11.71 8.43 -16.80
C LEU A 794 10.69 9.29 -17.57
N SER A 795 10.25 8.81 -18.73
CA SER A 795 9.19 9.43 -19.53
C SER A 795 7.83 9.02 -18.98
N VAL A 796 7.00 9.98 -18.58
CA VAL A 796 5.69 9.74 -17.98
C VAL A 796 4.59 10.19 -18.94
N ASN A 797 3.73 9.26 -19.34
CA ASN A 797 2.59 9.56 -20.21
C ASN A 797 1.36 8.71 -19.88
N CYS A 798 0.16 9.29 -19.86
CA CYS A 798 -1.08 8.64 -19.44
C CYS A 798 -1.40 7.43 -20.33
N PHE A 799 -1.05 7.48 -21.61
CA PHE A 799 -1.19 6.38 -22.56
C PHE A 799 0.15 6.08 -23.23
N TYR A 800 0.49 4.80 -23.30
CA TYR A 800 1.61 4.25 -24.03
C TYR A 800 1.23 2.83 -24.49
N ASN A 801 1.72 2.38 -25.65
CA ASN A 801 1.44 1.05 -26.22
C ASN A 801 1.42 -0.05 -25.13
N PRO A 802 0.34 -0.86 -25.00
CA PRO A 802 -0.69 -1.18 -26.01
C PRO A 802 -1.82 -0.18 -26.17
N ARG A 803 -1.84 0.91 -25.40
CA ARG A 803 -2.83 1.97 -25.56
C ARG A 803 -2.15 3.24 -26.04
N SER A 804 -2.31 3.57 -27.31
CA SER A 804 -1.76 4.79 -27.91
C SER A 804 -2.89 5.55 -28.59
N PHE A 805 -3.13 6.79 -28.18
CA PHE A 805 -4.24 7.58 -28.73
C PHE A 805 -3.92 9.08 -28.75
N GLY A 806 -4.13 9.72 -29.89
CA GLY A 806 -3.97 11.17 -30.06
C GLY A 806 -2.53 11.62 -30.30
N GLY A 807 -2.39 12.87 -30.78
CA GLY A 807 -1.09 13.41 -31.20
C GLY A 807 -0.06 13.52 -30.07
N ALA A 808 -0.48 13.89 -28.87
CA ALA A 808 0.41 14.03 -27.71
C ALA A 808 1.12 12.71 -27.35
N THR A 809 0.36 11.61 -27.31
CA THR A 809 0.89 10.27 -27.03
C THR A 809 1.78 9.76 -28.15
N ILE A 810 1.41 10.00 -29.42
CA ILE A 810 2.23 9.61 -30.56
C ILE A 810 3.59 10.33 -30.53
N VAL A 811 3.61 11.64 -30.24
CA VAL A 811 4.86 12.39 -30.15
C VAL A 811 5.75 11.83 -29.03
N ALA A 812 5.20 11.56 -27.84
CA ALA A 812 5.97 10.95 -26.75
C ALA A 812 6.55 9.58 -27.13
N GLU A 813 5.76 8.72 -27.78
CA GLU A 813 6.23 7.42 -28.29
C GLU A 813 7.32 7.55 -29.36
N GLU A 814 7.15 8.43 -30.34
CA GLU A 814 8.11 8.66 -31.41
C GLU A 814 9.42 9.25 -30.89
N MET A 815 9.36 10.12 -29.88
CA MET A 815 10.57 10.62 -29.20
C MET A 815 11.28 9.51 -28.43
N ASN A 816 10.56 8.77 -27.58
CA ASN A 816 11.15 7.69 -26.79
C ASN A 816 11.82 6.64 -27.68
N LYS A 817 11.14 6.18 -28.74
CA LYS A 817 11.65 5.17 -29.69
C LYS A 817 13.02 5.52 -30.27
N ARG A 818 13.32 6.81 -30.50
CA ARG A 818 14.60 7.26 -31.07
C ARG A 818 15.76 7.23 -30.07
N PHE A 819 15.48 7.02 -28.79
CA PHE A 819 16.50 6.80 -27.77
C PHE A 819 16.90 5.33 -27.59
N ASP A 820 16.27 4.37 -28.27
CA ASP A 820 16.54 2.92 -28.07
C ASP A 820 18.03 2.56 -28.26
N ASP A 821 18.68 3.12 -29.27
CA ASP A 821 20.11 2.91 -29.56
C ASP A 821 21.03 4.00 -28.98
N ASN A 822 20.52 4.88 -28.10
CA ASN A 822 21.29 6.01 -27.58
C ASN A 822 22.27 5.57 -26.47
N GLN A 823 23.57 5.75 -26.71
CA GLN A 823 24.62 5.34 -25.75
C GLN A 823 24.78 6.26 -24.53
N LYS A 824 24.09 7.40 -24.48
CA LYS A 824 24.22 8.42 -23.42
C LYS A 824 22.94 8.62 -22.61
N ILE A 825 21.79 8.20 -23.13
CA ILE A 825 20.49 8.38 -22.49
C ILE A 825 19.73 7.06 -22.55
N ASN A 826 19.26 6.60 -21.40
CA ASN A 826 18.42 5.43 -21.26
C ASN A 826 16.99 5.86 -20.88
N ILE A 827 15.99 5.41 -21.64
CA ILE A 827 14.58 5.77 -21.44
C ILE A 827 13.84 4.63 -20.73
N HIS A 828 13.19 4.98 -19.62
CA HIS A 828 12.15 4.19 -18.98
C HIS A 828 10.81 4.89 -19.16
N VAL A 829 9.72 4.12 -19.25
CA VAL A 829 8.39 4.69 -19.46
C VAL A 829 7.48 4.37 -18.29
N LEU A 830 6.74 5.36 -17.78
CA LEU A 830 5.63 5.17 -16.87
C LEU A 830 4.32 5.51 -17.56
N THR A 831 3.32 4.64 -17.44
CA THR A 831 2.01 4.86 -18.05
C THR A 831 0.85 4.30 -17.23
N SER A 832 -0.39 4.55 -17.67
CA SER A 832 -1.58 3.92 -17.10
C SER A 832 -2.00 2.68 -17.90
N LEU A 833 -2.52 1.69 -17.19
CA LEU A 833 -3.14 0.50 -17.76
C LEU A 833 -4.61 0.43 -17.37
N SER A 834 -5.46 -0.12 -18.23
CA SER A 834 -6.84 -0.44 -17.86
C SER A 834 -6.88 -1.69 -16.97
N GLU A 835 -8.03 -1.90 -16.33
CA GLU A 835 -8.31 -3.09 -15.50
C GLU A 835 -8.17 -4.42 -16.26
N GLU A 836 -8.17 -4.40 -17.61
CA GLU A 836 -7.91 -5.57 -18.45
C GLU A 836 -6.47 -6.09 -18.34
N TYR A 837 -5.51 -5.22 -17.95
CA TYR A 837 -4.09 -5.55 -17.88
C TYR A 837 -3.55 -5.61 -16.45
N ALA A 838 -4.04 -4.74 -15.56
CA ALA A 838 -3.52 -4.57 -14.21
C ALA A 838 -4.65 -4.34 -13.18
N THR A 839 -4.47 -4.82 -11.95
CA THR A 839 -5.31 -4.40 -10.81
C THR A 839 -5.16 -2.89 -10.61
N PRO A 840 -6.23 -2.14 -10.28
CA PRO A 840 -6.11 -0.73 -9.93
C PRO A 840 -4.99 -0.47 -8.89
N TYR A 841 -4.18 0.53 -9.19
CA TYR A 841 -3.03 1.03 -8.45
C TYR A 841 -1.85 0.07 -8.30
N GLN A 842 -1.93 -1.13 -8.91
CA GLN A 842 -0.81 -2.06 -8.96
C GLN A 842 0.05 -1.81 -10.20
N VAL A 843 1.36 -1.99 -10.03
CA VAL A 843 2.34 -1.86 -11.11
C VAL A 843 2.39 -3.17 -11.91
N ARG A 844 2.54 -3.07 -13.23
CA ARG A 844 2.87 -4.17 -14.13
C ARG A 844 4.00 -3.70 -15.05
N ARG A 845 5.09 -4.46 -15.09
CA ARG A 845 6.27 -4.17 -15.90
C ARG A 845 6.24 -4.98 -17.19
N TYR A 846 6.63 -4.35 -18.29
CA TYR A 846 6.63 -4.95 -19.62
C TYR A 846 7.59 -4.24 -20.57
N GLY A 847 8.00 -4.90 -21.65
CA GLY A 847 8.88 -4.31 -22.68
C GLY A 847 8.09 -3.91 -23.92
N VAL A 848 8.30 -2.69 -24.43
CA VAL A 848 7.68 -2.20 -25.67
C VAL A 848 8.64 -1.21 -26.35
N LEU A 849 8.76 -1.31 -27.69
CA LEU A 849 9.62 -0.43 -28.50
C LEU A 849 11.09 -0.37 -28.02
N GLY A 850 11.60 -1.48 -27.49
CA GLY A 850 12.96 -1.56 -26.93
C GLY A 850 13.10 -1.00 -25.51
N HIS A 851 12.06 -0.34 -24.98
CA HIS A 851 12.06 0.27 -23.65
C HIS A 851 11.35 -0.58 -22.60
N GLU A 852 11.79 -0.41 -21.34
CA GLU A 852 11.09 -0.93 -20.17
C GLU A 852 9.99 0.02 -19.74
N CYS A 853 8.78 -0.51 -19.61
CA CYS A 853 7.56 0.22 -19.28
C CYS A 853 6.99 -0.25 -17.95
N TYR A 854 6.55 0.71 -17.13
CA TYR A 854 5.85 0.52 -15.87
C TYR A 854 4.42 1.03 -16.02
N GLY A 855 3.49 0.10 -16.17
CA GLY A 855 2.07 0.40 -16.26
C GLY A 855 1.40 0.34 -14.89
N ILE A 856 0.79 1.43 -14.43
CA ILE A 856 -0.02 1.46 -13.22
C ILE A 856 -1.48 1.23 -13.61
N GLY A 857 -2.12 0.21 -13.05
CA GLY A 857 -3.56 -0.01 -13.28
C GLY A 857 -4.38 1.18 -12.78
N LEU A 858 -5.29 1.71 -13.58
CA LEU A 858 -6.26 2.71 -13.14
C LEU A 858 -7.68 2.14 -13.28
N PRO A 859 -8.61 2.54 -12.38
CA PRO A 859 -10.00 2.13 -12.52
C PRO A 859 -10.57 2.67 -13.84
N ASN A 860 -11.48 1.92 -14.45
CA ASN A 860 -12.11 2.28 -15.72
C ASN A 860 -12.90 3.60 -15.63
N TYR A 861 -13.34 3.96 -14.43
CA TYR A 861 -13.94 5.25 -14.12
C TYR A 861 -13.15 5.97 -13.04
N LEU A 862 -12.65 7.16 -13.36
CA LEU A 862 -11.94 8.03 -12.43
C LEU A 862 -12.65 9.39 -12.37
N PRO A 863 -13.11 9.85 -11.18
CA PRO A 863 -13.76 11.15 -11.02
C PRO A 863 -12.88 12.30 -11.52
N GLU A 864 -13.47 13.39 -12.02
CA GLU A 864 -12.76 14.52 -12.64
C GLU A 864 -11.66 15.12 -11.74
N GLN A 865 -11.94 15.25 -10.44
CA GLN A 865 -10.96 15.69 -9.45
C GLN A 865 -9.74 14.75 -9.35
N ASN A 866 -9.98 13.44 -9.43
CA ASN A 866 -8.95 12.41 -9.38
C ASN A 866 -8.17 12.33 -10.70
N GLN A 867 -8.67 12.92 -11.80
CA GLN A 867 -7.88 13.07 -13.02
C GLN A 867 -6.75 14.10 -12.86
N VAL A 868 -6.86 15.00 -11.88
CA VAL A 868 -5.85 16.00 -11.54
C VAL A 868 -5.02 15.59 -10.33
N ILE A 869 -5.64 15.10 -9.26
CA ILE A 869 -4.98 14.73 -8.01
C ILE A 869 -5.28 13.26 -7.73
N ASN A 870 -4.29 12.38 -7.88
CA ASN A 870 -4.45 10.95 -7.67
C ASN A 870 -3.37 10.39 -6.76
N ASN A 871 -3.56 10.56 -5.45
CA ASN A 871 -2.56 10.13 -4.47
C ASN A 871 -2.47 8.59 -4.34
N ASN A 872 -3.42 7.83 -4.91
CA ASN A 872 -3.42 6.37 -4.83
C ASN A 872 -2.28 5.74 -5.65
N ILE A 873 -1.65 6.49 -6.58
CA ILE A 873 -0.51 5.99 -7.35
C ILE A 873 0.84 6.36 -6.73
N ASP A 874 0.87 7.22 -5.70
CA ASP A 874 2.10 7.83 -5.19
C ASP A 874 3.09 6.77 -4.69
N GLU A 875 2.60 5.74 -3.99
CA GLU A 875 3.43 4.63 -3.51
C GLU A 875 4.08 3.84 -4.66
N ALA A 876 3.27 3.47 -5.67
CA ALA A 876 3.75 2.81 -6.88
C ALA A 876 4.80 3.66 -7.61
N PHE A 877 4.56 4.98 -7.73
CA PHE A 877 5.51 5.90 -8.34
C PHE A 877 6.82 5.99 -7.56
N ILE A 878 6.77 6.08 -6.23
CA ILE A 878 7.96 6.10 -5.36
C ILE A 878 8.78 4.82 -5.51
N GLU A 879 8.14 3.65 -5.58
CA GLU A 879 8.85 2.38 -5.80
C GLU A 879 9.52 2.32 -7.17
N ILE A 880 8.88 2.86 -8.21
CA ILE A 880 9.48 2.99 -9.55
C ILE A 880 10.68 3.93 -9.51
N LEU A 881 10.60 5.08 -8.83
CA LEU A 881 11.73 6.01 -8.67
C LEU A 881 12.91 5.35 -7.95
N LYS A 882 12.68 4.52 -6.94
CA LYS A 882 13.75 3.82 -6.20
C LYS A 882 14.50 2.82 -7.06
N ILE A 883 13.81 2.11 -7.95
CA ILE A 883 14.43 1.07 -8.80
C ILE A 883 15.01 1.63 -10.10
N VAL A 884 14.36 2.66 -10.67
CA VAL A 884 14.84 3.34 -11.87
C VAL A 884 15.93 4.36 -11.54
N LYS A 885 15.91 5.01 -10.37
CA LYS A 885 16.78 6.15 -10.00
C LYS A 885 17.01 7.11 -11.18
N PRO A 886 15.96 7.77 -11.70
CA PRO A 886 16.10 8.64 -12.86
C PRO A 886 16.87 9.91 -12.51
N ASP A 887 17.70 10.39 -13.44
CA ASP A 887 18.36 11.69 -13.37
C ASP A 887 17.37 12.83 -13.73
N LEU A 888 16.39 12.51 -14.57
CA LEU A 888 15.35 13.40 -15.06
C LEU A 888 14.03 12.64 -15.21
N VAL A 889 12.92 13.27 -14.78
CA VAL A 889 11.57 12.81 -15.11
C VAL A 889 10.96 13.77 -16.12
N HIS A 890 10.55 13.25 -17.28
CA HIS A 890 9.90 14.04 -18.33
C HIS A 890 8.42 13.68 -18.41
N PHE A 891 7.57 14.61 -17.99
CA PHE A 891 6.13 14.49 -18.05
C PHE A 891 5.56 15.00 -19.37
N HIS A 892 4.71 14.19 -19.99
CA HIS A 892 3.92 14.59 -21.15
C HIS A 892 2.46 14.84 -20.71
N SER A 893 1.53 13.98 -21.12
CA SER A 893 0.14 14.02 -20.67
C SER A 893 -0.02 13.15 -19.43
N ILE A 894 -0.47 13.70 -18.29
CA ILE A 894 -0.56 12.96 -17.02
C ILE A 894 -1.96 12.90 -16.41
N GLN A 895 -2.98 13.17 -17.22
CA GLN A 895 -4.38 13.08 -16.78
C GLN A 895 -4.65 11.66 -16.27
N GLY A 896 -5.23 11.56 -15.07
CA GLY A 896 -5.48 10.29 -14.38
C GLY A 896 -4.33 9.77 -13.53
N LEU A 897 -3.08 10.08 -13.88
CA LEU A 897 -1.91 9.77 -13.03
C LEU A 897 -1.74 10.83 -11.94
N GLY A 898 -2.01 12.10 -12.23
CA GLY A 898 -2.10 13.16 -11.24
C GLY A 898 -0.80 13.94 -10.98
N ILE A 899 -0.94 15.14 -10.42
CA ILE A 899 0.15 16.13 -10.30
C ILE A 899 1.10 15.90 -9.10
N SER A 900 0.73 15.05 -8.14
CA SER A 900 1.53 14.72 -6.95
C SER A 900 2.91 14.17 -7.32
N MET A 901 3.03 13.48 -8.45
CA MET A 901 4.30 12.97 -8.98
C MET A 901 5.38 14.08 -9.13
N LEU A 902 4.99 15.30 -9.52
CA LEU A 902 5.94 16.41 -9.64
C LEU A 902 6.44 16.87 -8.27
N GLU A 903 5.55 16.88 -7.27
CA GLU A 903 5.90 17.20 -5.88
C GLU A 903 6.87 16.16 -5.30
N ILE A 904 6.62 14.87 -5.56
CA ILE A 904 7.48 13.75 -5.16
C ILE A 904 8.87 13.87 -5.80
N CYS A 905 8.95 14.15 -7.10
CA CYS A 905 10.23 14.35 -7.79
C CYS A 905 11.02 15.52 -7.19
N ALA A 906 10.35 16.66 -6.94
CA ALA A 906 10.96 17.84 -6.35
C ALA A 906 11.48 17.57 -4.93
N GLN A 907 10.74 16.82 -4.10
CA GLN A 907 11.18 16.43 -2.75
C GLN A 907 12.42 15.53 -2.77
N GLN A 908 12.58 14.71 -3.82
CA GLN A 908 13.74 13.85 -4.01
C GLN A 908 14.88 14.51 -4.80
N ASN A 909 14.77 15.81 -5.11
CA ASN A 909 15.73 16.59 -5.91
C ASN A 909 15.99 16.00 -7.31
N ILE A 910 14.97 15.41 -7.94
CA ILE A 910 15.05 14.90 -9.32
C ILE A 910 14.67 16.01 -10.30
N GLU A 911 15.42 16.17 -11.39
CA GLU A 911 15.11 17.18 -12.42
C GLU A 911 13.74 16.87 -13.05
N ILE A 912 12.95 17.92 -13.32
CA ILE A 912 11.60 17.79 -13.90
C ILE A 912 11.55 18.54 -15.23
N SER A 913 11.15 17.85 -16.29
CA SER A 913 10.75 18.45 -17.56
C SER A 913 9.27 18.18 -17.84
N VAL A 914 8.57 19.13 -18.46
CA VAL A 914 7.17 18.97 -18.85
C VAL A 914 6.99 19.41 -20.30
N THR A 915 6.47 18.55 -21.18
CA THR A 915 5.98 18.97 -22.50
C THR A 915 4.51 19.38 -22.43
N ALA A 916 4.23 20.64 -22.69
CA ALA A 916 2.89 21.21 -22.74
C ALA A 916 2.19 20.88 -24.07
N HIS A 917 1.70 19.64 -24.21
CA HIS A 917 0.99 19.18 -25.41
C HIS A 917 -0.39 19.82 -25.61
N ASP A 918 -0.99 20.34 -24.55
CA ASP A 918 -2.33 20.94 -24.54
C ASP A 918 -2.42 22.02 -23.45
N TYR A 919 -3.61 22.59 -23.23
CA TYR A 919 -3.81 23.68 -22.28
C TYR A 919 -4.32 23.23 -20.91
N TRP A 920 -4.31 21.92 -20.63
CA TRP A 920 -4.79 21.36 -19.37
C TRP A 920 -4.07 21.93 -18.15
N TRP A 921 -2.78 22.28 -18.27
CA TRP A 921 -2.01 22.88 -17.18
C TRP A 921 -2.51 24.28 -16.79
N LEU A 922 -3.08 25.03 -17.74
CA LEU A 922 -3.42 26.44 -17.58
C LEU A 922 -4.89 26.67 -17.20
N TYR A 923 -5.79 25.82 -17.70
CA TYR A 923 -7.24 26.02 -17.61
C TYR A 923 -7.96 24.77 -17.09
N ASP A 924 -9.23 24.88 -16.70
CA ASP A 924 -10.03 23.76 -16.18
C ASP A 924 -10.21 22.64 -17.22
N HIS A 925 -10.36 23.01 -18.50
CA HIS A 925 -10.50 22.07 -19.60
C HIS A 925 -9.22 21.98 -20.45
N GLN A 926 -9.03 20.82 -21.09
CA GLN A 926 -7.90 20.53 -21.96
C GLN A 926 -7.86 21.41 -23.23
N PHE A 927 -9.04 21.81 -23.70
CA PHE A 927 -9.26 22.48 -24.98
C PHE A 927 -9.86 23.88 -24.78
N ILE A 928 -9.34 24.87 -25.51
CA ILE A 928 -9.96 26.21 -25.62
C ILE A 928 -10.88 26.19 -26.84
N LEU A 929 -12.18 26.43 -26.65
CA LEU A 929 -13.19 26.29 -27.70
C LEU A 929 -13.64 27.65 -28.25
N SER A 930 -13.89 27.74 -29.56
CA SER A 930 -14.27 29.00 -30.25
C SER A 930 -15.59 29.59 -29.76
N TYR A 931 -16.51 28.74 -29.31
CA TYR A 931 -17.85 29.10 -28.85
C TYR A 931 -17.94 29.27 -27.32
N ASP A 932 -16.86 29.02 -26.58
CA ASP A 932 -16.85 29.21 -25.13
C ASP A 932 -16.26 30.57 -24.73
N ASN A 933 -17.14 31.49 -24.33
CA ASN A 933 -16.71 32.80 -23.85
C ASN A 933 -15.98 32.76 -22.50
N LYS A 934 -16.15 31.72 -21.68
CA LYS A 934 -15.50 31.58 -20.36
C LYS A 934 -14.04 31.13 -20.44
N HIS A 935 -13.65 30.53 -21.55
CA HIS A 935 -12.29 30.02 -21.79
C HIS A 935 -11.53 30.79 -22.86
N LYS A 936 -12.05 31.95 -23.31
CA LYS A 936 -11.22 32.94 -23.97
C LYS A 936 -10.08 33.28 -23.02
N THR A 937 -8.85 33.05 -23.47
CA THR A 937 -7.58 33.33 -22.77
C THR A 937 -7.71 34.54 -21.86
N ARG A 938 -7.04 34.55 -20.69
CA ARG A 938 -7.11 35.59 -19.64
C ARG A 938 -6.53 36.96 -20.04
N GLY A 939 -6.78 37.40 -21.27
CA GLY A 939 -6.25 38.61 -21.88
C GLY A 939 -5.18 38.31 -22.92
N ILE A 940 -5.57 37.83 -24.10
CA ILE A 940 -4.97 38.36 -25.34
C ILE A 940 -6.13 38.79 -26.21
N PHE A 941 -6.68 39.97 -25.93
CA PHE A 941 -7.20 40.95 -26.88
C PHE A 941 -7.56 42.22 -26.08
N ASN A 942 -6.94 43.35 -26.46
CA ASN A 942 -7.10 44.73 -25.98
C ASN A 942 -6.42 45.15 -24.66
N HIS A 943 -5.13 45.45 -24.75
CA HIS A 943 -4.48 46.46 -23.89
C HIS A 943 -4.85 47.92 -24.24
N ALA A 944 -5.89 48.13 -25.05
CA ALA A 944 -6.47 49.43 -25.32
C ALA A 944 -7.98 49.32 -25.12
N LEU A 945 -8.50 50.05 -24.12
CA LEU A 945 -9.92 50.21 -23.75
C LEU A 945 -10.49 49.17 -22.77
N SER A 946 -10.16 49.27 -21.48
CA SER A 946 -11.16 49.52 -20.43
C SER A 946 -10.52 49.72 -19.05
N ASN A 947 -10.87 50.84 -18.40
CA ASN A 947 -10.76 51.02 -16.95
C ASN A 947 -11.95 50.30 -16.29
N SER A 948 -12.00 48.98 -16.37
CA SER A 948 -12.98 48.17 -15.65
C SER A 948 -12.27 47.26 -14.65
N SER A 949 -12.84 47.22 -13.45
CA SER A 949 -12.42 46.51 -12.24
C SER A 949 -11.85 45.10 -12.49
N PRO A 950 -10.94 44.61 -11.62
CA PRO A 950 -10.44 43.24 -11.71
C PRO A 950 -11.62 42.26 -11.60
N ASP A 951 -11.89 41.54 -12.68
CA ASP A 951 -13.03 40.64 -12.79
C ASP A 951 -12.94 39.50 -11.76
N GLU A 952 -14.11 39.12 -11.23
CA GLU A 952 -14.40 38.05 -10.27
C GLU A 952 -14.14 36.64 -10.85
N HIS A 953 -12.94 36.35 -11.35
CA HIS A 953 -12.58 34.99 -11.79
C HIS A 953 -11.76 34.28 -10.71
N SER A 954 -12.49 33.79 -9.70
CA SER A 954 -12.03 32.75 -8.78
C SER A 954 -11.38 31.61 -9.58
N ASN A 955 -10.07 31.43 -9.46
CA ASN A 955 -9.41 30.26 -10.03
C ASN A 955 -9.97 29.02 -9.34
N SER A 956 -10.49 28.07 -10.12
CA SER A 956 -10.74 26.71 -9.64
C SER A 956 -9.52 26.19 -8.88
N TYR A 957 -9.77 25.60 -7.71
CA TYR A 957 -8.75 25.01 -6.85
C TYR A 957 -7.79 24.10 -7.63
N TYR A 958 -8.31 23.32 -8.58
CA TYR A 958 -7.52 22.40 -9.40
C TYR A 958 -6.62 23.12 -10.41
N VAL A 959 -7.05 24.24 -10.98
CA VAL A 959 -6.19 25.08 -11.84
C VAL A 959 -5.04 25.66 -11.04
N MET A 960 -5.30 26.16 -9.83
CA MET A 960 -4.24 26.64 -8.95
C MET A 960 -3.21 25.55 -8.63
N LYS A 961 -3.69 24.33 -8.34
CA LYS A 961 -2.86 23.16 -8.06
C LYS A 961 -2.01 22.74 -9.27
N LYS A 962 -2.60 22.61 -10.47
CA LYS A 962 -1.85 22.29 -11.71
C LYS A 962 -0.75 23.30 -12.00
N ARG A 963 -1.07 24.60 -11.90
CA ARG A 963 -0.10 25.67 -12.13
C ARG A 963 1.02 25.66 -11.10
N LYS A 964 0.71 25.43 -9.82
CA LYS A 964 1.70 25.30 -8.75
C LYS A 964 2.64 24.12 -8.98
N ALA A 965 2.11 22.95 -9.36
CA ALA A 965 2.92 21.79 -9.69
C ALA A 965 3.81 22.05 -10.91
N LEU A 966 3.28 22.70 -11.96
CA LEU A 966 4.07 23.04 -13.15
C LEU A 966 5.25 23.99 -12.86
N LEU A 967 5.15 24.86 -11.84
CA LEU A 967 6.27 25.71 -11.42
C LEU A 967 7.48 24.93 -10.87
N LEU A 968 7.27 23.67 -10.45
CA LEU A 968 8.35 22.78 -10.02
C LEU A 968 9.19 22.30 -11.21
N ALA A 969 8.69 22.41 -12.44
CA ALA A 969 9.44 22.03 -13.63
C ALA A 969 10.69 22.91 -13.80
N SER A 970 11.83 22.27 -14.05
CA SER A 970 13.07 22.90 -14.46
C SER A 970 12.95 23.47 -15.87
N LYS A 971 12.25 22.75 -16.77
CA LYS A 971 12.05 23.12 -18.17
C LYS A 971 10.60 22.81 -18.59
N ILE A 972 9.97 23.75 -19.30
CA ILE A 972 8.64 23.54 -19.89
C ILE A 972 8.81 23.56 -21.41
N LEU A 973 8.73 22.40 -22.04
CA LEU A 973 8.85 22.26 -23.48
C LEU A 973 7.51 22.57 -24.14
N THR A 974 7.53 23.31 -25.23
CA THR A 974 6.32 23.73 -25.95
C THR A 974 6.41 23.31 -27.42
N PRO A 975 5.32 22.78 -28.00
CA PRO A 975 5.35 22.16 -29.33
C PRO A 975 5.30 23.18 -30.48
N SER A 976 5.05 24.46 -30.20
CA SER A 976 4.88 25.52 -31.20
C SER A 976 5.23 26.91 -30.63
N VAL A 977 5.45 27.88 -31.52
CA VAL A 977 5.75 29.26 -31.14
C VAL A 977 4.55 29.89 -30.42
N PHE A 978 3.33 29.60 -30.86
CA PHE A 978 2.09 30.03 -30.24
C PHE A 978 1.99 29.53 -28.80
N THR A 979 2.23 28.24 -28.56
CA THR A 979 2.14 27.66 -27.22
C THR A 979 3.25 28.20 -26.32
N GLU A 980 4.47 28.40 -26.84
CA GLU A 980 5.55 29.06 -26.11
C GLU A 980 5.14 30.47 -25.64
N GLY A 981 4.63 31.29 -26.57
CA GLY A 981 4.15 32.65 -26.27
C GLY A 981 3.02 32.66 -25.24
N LEU A 982 2.06 31.74 -25.36
CA LEU A 982 0.96 31.60 -24.41
C LEU A 982 1.46 31.29 -23.00
N TYR A 983 2.33 30.30 -22.83
CA TYR A 983 2.87 29.91 -21.52
C TYR A 983 3.72 31.03 -20.90
N LYS A 984 4.55 31.73 -21.71
CA LYS A 984 5.32 32.89 -21.23
C LYS A 984 4.42 34.02 -20.75
N ASN A 985 3.36 34.33 -21.49
CA ASN A 985 2.38 35.36 -21.12
C ASN A 985 1.58 34.98 -19.86
N GLU A 986 1.35 33.69 -19.64
CA GLU A 986 0.72 33.15 -18.42
C GLU A 986 1.67 33.05 -17.22
N GLY A 987 2.90 33.57 -17.33
CA GLY A 987 3.87 33.69 -16.24
C GLY A 987 4.90 32.56 -16.16
N PHE A 988 4.95 31.65 -17.13
CA PHE A 988 5.91 30.55 -17.18
C PHE A 988 7.12 30.90 -18.04
N ALA A 989 8.02 31.75 -17.52
CA ALA A 989 9.20 32.23 -18.23
C ALA A 989 10.19 31.12 -18.67
N LYS A 990 10.12 29.94 -18.03
CA LYS A 990 10.93 28.75 -18.36
C LYS A 990 10.40 27.95 -19.57
N ALA A 991 9.34 28.42 -20.23
CA ALA A 991 8.84 27.82 -21.45
C ALA A 991 9.84 28.00 -22.59
N ILE A 992 10.25 26.88 -23.20
CA ILE A 992 11.18 26.84 -24.33
C ILE A 992 10.55 26.08 -25.49
N LEU A 993 10.86 26.49 -26.70
CA LEU A 993 10.40 25.83 -27.91
C LEU A 993 11.17 24.52 -28.11
N ASN A 994 10.44 23.40 -28.16
CA ASN A 994 10.87 22.15 -28.78
C ASN A 994 9.77 21.77 -29.77
N LYS A 995 9.80 22.44 -30.94
CA LYS A 995 8.76 22.32 -31.97
C LYS A 995 8.56 20.85 -32.36
N ASN A 996 7.30 20.41 -32.42
CA ASN A 996 6.99 19.03 -32.79
C ASN A 996 7.44 18.71 -34.22
N GLY A 997 7.97 17.51 -34.39
CA GLY A 997 8.32 16.94 -35.69
C GLY A 997 7.17 16.19 -36.35
N VAL A 998 7.37 15.80 -37.61
CA VAL A 998 6.53 14.85 -38.34
C VAL A 998 7.38 13.83 -39.09
N ASN A 999 6.76 12.71 -39.52
CA ASN A 999 7.45 11.77 -40.40
C ASN A 999 7.55 12.32 -41.83
N LEU A 1000 8.77 12.29 -42.37
CA LEU A 1000 9.06 12.66 -43.74
C LEU A 1000 8.36 11.68 -44.72
N PRO A 1001 7.93 12.16 -45.90
CA PRO A 1001 7.35 11.28 -46.92
C PRO A 1001 8.37 10.26 -47.42
N LYS A 1002 7.95 9.01 -47.67
CA LYS A 1002 8.86 7.96 -48.16
C LYS A 1002 9.46 8.26 -49.54
N ALA A 1003 8.73 9.03 -50.36
CA ALA A 1003 9.14 9.46 -51.68
C ALA A 1003 8.59 10.85 -52.01
N GLU A 1004 9.27 11.54 -52.92
CA GLU A 1004 8.81 12.84 -53.44
C GLU A 1004 7.58 12.65 -54.34
N ILE A 1005 6.44 13.22 -53.96
CA ILE A 1005 5.18 13.11 -54.69
C ILE A 1005 5.03 14.29 -55.65
N LYS A 1006 5.00 14.01 -56.96
CA LYS A 1006 4.69 14.99 -58.01
C LYS A 1006 3.20 14.97 -58.32
N ARG A 1007 2.50 16.06 -58.00
CA ARG A 1007 1.05 16.20 -58.22
C ARG A 1007 0.74 16.95 -59.51
N LYS A 1008 -0.40 16.67 -60.12
CA LYS A 1008 -0.95 17.46 -61.24
C LYS A 1008 -2.19 18.22 -60.79
N ALA A 1009 -2.51 19.32 -61.46
CA ALA A 1009 -3.74 20.06 -61.17
C ALA A 1009 -4.97 19.15 -61.39
N PRO A 1010 -5.83 18.96 -60.37
CA PRO A 1010 -6.95 18.04 -60.44
C PRO A 1010 -8.09 18.62 -61.30
N SER A 1011 -8.82 17.75 -62.01
CA SER A 1011 -10.07 18.12 -62.69
C SER A 1011 -11.27 18.19 -61.75
N ILE A 1012 -11.24 17.42 -60.66
CA ILE A 1012 -12.19 17.43 -59.53
C ILE A 1012 -11.34 17.53 -58.27
N VAL A 1013 -11.54 18.56 -57.45
CA VAL A 1013 -10.70 18.77 -56.27
C VAL A 1013 -11.07 17.76 -55.18
N ARG A 1014 -10.09 16.97 -54.72
CA ARG A 1014 -10.28 15.94 -53.69
C ARG A 1014 -9.95 16.54 -52.32
N PHE A 1015 -10.97 16.76 -51.50
CA PHE A 1015 -10.83 17.20 -50.12
C PHE A 1015 -10.66 16.00 -49.19
N GLY A 1016 -9.79 16.12 -48.20
CA GLY A 1016 -9.63 15.17 -47.09
C GLY A 1016 -10.03 15.80 -45.77
N TYR A 1017 -10.69 15.05 -44.90
CA TYR A 1017 -10.95 15.44 -43.52
C TYR A 1017 -10.47 14.35 -42.57
N VAL A 1018 -9.59 14.73 -41.65
CA VAL A 1018 -9.01 13.83 -40.64
C VAL A 1018 -9.54 14.24 -39.27
N GLY A 1019 -10.62 13.59 -38.83
CA GLY A 1019 -11.29 13.87 -37.57
C GLY A 1019 -12.55 13.02 -37.40
N GLY A 1020 -12.90 12.69 -36.15
CA GLY A 1020 -14.15 12.00 -35.85
C GLY A 1020 -15.38 12.90 -36.03
N ASN A 1021 -16.58 12.33 -35.89
CA ASN A 1021 -17.86 13.04 -35.96
C ASN A 1021 -18.09 13.95 -34.73
N THR A 1022 -17.31 15.03 -34.60
CA THR A 1022 -17.38 15.96 -33.46
C THR A 1022 -17.35 17.42 -33.88
N ASP A 1023 -18.07 18.26 -33.15
CA ASP A 1023 -18.12 19.71 -33.38
C ASP A 1023 -16.77 20.38 -33.05
N ILE A 1024 -16.02 19.84 -32.08
CA ILE A 1024 -14.67 20.33 -31.71
C ILE A 1024 -13.72 20.27 -32.91
N LYS A 1025 -13.84 19.24 -33.76
CA LYS A 1025 -13.04 19.10 -34.99
C LYS A 1025 -13.69 19.75 -36.21
N GLY A 1026 -14.77 20.53 -36.02
CA GLY A 1026 -15.39 21.35 -37.06
C GLY A 1026 -16.21 20.59 -38.11
N PHE A 1027 -16.62 19.34 -37.83
CA PHE A 1027 -17.35 18.54 -38.82
C PHE A 1027 -18.70 19.16 -39.21
N HIS A 1028 -19.40 19.79 -38.28
CA HIS A 1028 -20.66 20.50 -38.55
C HIS A 1028 -20.47 21.68 -39.52
N LEU A 1029 -19.32 22.37 -39.46
CA LEU A 1029 -18.98 23.43 -40.43
C LEU A 1029 -18.78 22.85 -41.82
N ILE A 1030 -18.06 21.72 -41.92
CA ILE A 1030 -17.85 21.00 -43.18
C ILE A 1030 -19.20 20.54 -43.76
N LYS A 1031 -20.06 19.94 -42.94
CA LYS A 1031 -21.41 19.49 -43.33
C LYS A 1031 -22.27 20.63 -43.85
N SER A 1032 -22.16 21.82 -43.26
CA SER A 1032 -22.87 23.02 -43.70
C SER A 1032 -22.31 23.57 -45.01
N ALA A 1033 -20.98 23.72 -45.11
CA ALA A 1033 -20.30 24.25 -46.29
C ALA A 1033 -20.54 23.40 -47.55
N PHE A 1034 -20.42 22.08 -47.43
CA PHE A 1034 -20.55 21.14 -48.56
C PHE A 1034 -21.98 21.00 -49.11
N LYS A 1035 -23.02 21.44 -48.38
CA LYS A 1035 -24.42 21.40 -48.82
C LYS A 1035 -24.64 22.05 -50.20
N SER A 1036 -23.87 23.10 -50.49
CA SER A 1036 -23.98 23.89 -51.72
C SER A 1036 -22.92 23.58 -52.78
N ILE A 1037 -22.00 22.66 -52.52
CA ILE A 1037 -20.90 22.33 -53.44
C ILE A 1037 -21.39 21.30 -54.50
N PRO A 1038 -21.12 21.50 -55.81
CA PRO A 1038 -21.47 20.53 -56.85
C PRO A 1038 -20.61 19.25 -56.81
N ALA A 1039 -21.18 18.11 -57.20
CA ALA A 1039 -20.51 16.80 -57.15
C ALA A 1039 -19.38 16.67 -58.19
N GLU A 1040 -19.52 17.41 -59.29
CA GLU A 1040 -18.60 17.51 -60.41
C GLU A 1040 -17.39 18.42 -60.14
N SER A 1041 -17.44 19.22 -59.07
CA SER A 1041 -16.37 20.17 -58.71
C SER A 1041 -15.49 19.67 -57.57
N ALA A 1042 -16.04 18.84 -56.67
CA ALA A 1042 -15.34 18.37 -55.48
C ALA A 1042 -15.75 16.97 -55.05
N GLN A 1043 -14.80 16.22 -54.48
CA GLN A 1043 -15.02 14.98 -53.74
C GLN A 1043 -14.47 15.14 -52.33
N ILE A 1044 -15.13 14.59 -51.30
CA ILE A 1044 -14.59 14.59 -49.94
C ILE A 1044 -14.30 13.17 -49.44
N THR A 1045 -13.10 12.95 -48.91
CA THR A 1045 -12.69 11.72 -48.20
C THR A 1045 -12.66 12.01 -46.70
N ILE A 1046 -13.51 11.32 -45.95
CA ILE A 1046 -13.63 11.45 -44.49
C ILE A 1046 -12.92 10.25 -43.86
N VAL A 1047 -11.99 10.52 -42.94
CA VAL A 1047 -11.32 9.49 -42.14
C VAL A 1047 -12.11 9.24 -40.87
N ASP A 1048 -12.66 8.04 -40.72
CA ASP A 1048 -13.37 7.61 -39.52
C ASP A 1048 -12.47 6.75 -38.62
N ASN A 1049 -12.04 7.35 -37.51
CA ASN A 1049 -11.10 6.74 -36.57
C ASN A 1049 -11.67 5.53 -35.83
N THR A 1050 -13.01 5.35 -35.78
CA THR A 1050 -13.61 4.23 -35.05
C THR A 1050 -13.75 2.97 -35.91
N LEU A 1051 -13.62 3.07 -37.24
CA LEU A 1051 -13.78 1.90 -38.12
C LEU A 1051 -12.79 0.78 -37.80
N ASN A 1052 -11.56 1.13 -37.40
CA ASN A 1052 -10.56 0.15 -36.95
C ASN A 1052 -10.91 -0.51 -35.61
N LEU A 1053 -11.85 0.06 -34.86
CA LEU A 1053 -12.42 -0.48 -33.62
C LEU A 1053 -13.66 -1.35 -33.87
N GLY A 1054 -14.04 -1.57 -35.14
CA GLY A 1054 -15.16 -2.43 -35.54
C GLY A 1054 -16.53 -1.75 -35.59
N TYR A 1055 -16.60 -0.41 -35.44
CA TYR A 1055 -17.85 0.34 -35.55
C TYR A 1055 -17.66 1.70 -36.24
N ALA A 1056 -18.70 2.24 -36.88
CA ALA A 1056 -18.65 3.53 -37.56
C ALA A 1056 -19.14 4.68 -36.65
N SER A 1057 -18.47 5.83 -36.69
CA SER A 1057 -18.88 7.04 -35.96
C SER A 1057 -19.76 7.97 -36.81
N PHE A 1058 -19.72 7.82 -38.13
CA PHE A 1058 -20.56 8.55 -39.06
C PHE A 1058 -21.76 7.71 -39.50
N ASN A 1059 -22.97 8.25 -39.32
CA ASN A 1059 -24.19 7.61 -39.79
C ASN A 1059 -24.56 8.11 -41.20
N ASN A 1060 -25.37 7.34 -41.93
CA ASN A 1060 -25.86 7.76 -43.26
C ASN A 1060 -26.52 9.15 -43.26
N HIS A 1061 -27.17 9.55 -42.16
CA HIS A 1061 -27.78 10.87 -42.01
C HIS A 1061 -26.75 12.02 -41.98
N ASP A 1062 -25.55 11.76 -41.46
CA ASP A 1062 -24.48 12.75 -41.41
C ASP A 1062 -23.90 13.03 -42.78
N LEU A 1063 -23.99 12.04 -43.68
CA LEU A 1063 -23.38 12.08 -45.00
C LEU A 1063 -24.32 12.60 -46.11
N VAL A 1064 -25.61 12.81 -45.81
CA VAL A 1064 -26.65 13.19 -46.80
C VAL A 1064 -26.31 14.45 -47.60
N ASN A 1065 -25.61 15.40 -46.97
CA ASN A 1065 -25.27 16.68 -47.61
C ASN A 1065 -24.06 16.59 -48.55
N PHE A 1066 -23.31 15.48 -48.56
CA PHE A 1066 -22.14 15.32 -49.41
C PHE A 1066 -22.49 14.55 -50.68
N LYS A 1067 -22.59 15.27 -51.79
CA LYS A 1067 -23.00 14.71 -53.09
C LYS A 1067 -21.97 13.76 -53.71
N ASN A 1068 -20.69 13.87 -53.33
CA ASN A 1068 -19.60 13.00 -53.75
C ASN A 1068 -18.63 12.81 -52.57
N HIS A 1069 -18.74 11.67 -51.87
CA HIS A 1069 -17.93 11.40 -50.67
C HIS A 1069 -17.44 9.95 -50.58
N LYS A 1070 -16.37 9.75 -49.81
CA LYS A 1070 -15.83 8.46 -49.41
C LYS A 1070 -15.53 8.48 -47.90
N VAL A 1071 -15.88 7.42 -47.19
CA VAL A 1071 -15.45 7.23 -45.78
C VAL A 1071 -14.41 6.10 -45.76
N ILE A 1072 -13.27 6.35 -45.11
CA ILE A 1072 -12.17 5.38 -44.99
C ILE A 1072 -11.77 5.22 -43.52
N PRO A 1073 -11.17 4.08 -43.13
CA PRO A 1073 -10.60 3.93 -41.79
C PRO A 1073 -9.42 4.88 -41.55
N ALA A 1074 -9.09 5.11 -40.28
CA ALA A 1074 -7.84 5.78 -39.90
C ALA A 1074 -6.61 5.10 -40.51
N PHE A 1075 -5.72 5.92 -41.08
CA PHE A 1075 -4.45 5.47 -41.61
C PHE A 1075 -3.43 5.25 -40.49
N THR A 1076 -2.48 4.34 -40.72
CA THR A 1076 -1.30 4.14 -39.86
C THR A 1076 -0.13 4.96 -40.41
N GLN A 1077 0.99 4.98 -39.68
CA GLN A 1077 2.23 5.56 -40.19
C GLN A 1077 2.68 4.91 -41.52
N GLU A 1078 2.34 3.65 -41.76
CA GLU A 1078 2.72 2.96 -42.99
C GLU A 1078 1.88 3.39 -44.20
N THR A 1079 0.58 3.63 -43.99
CA THR A 1079 -0.41 3.96 -45.03
C THR A 1079 -0.71 5.46 -45.12
N MET A 1080 -0.02 6.29 -44.33
CA MET A 1080 -0.24 7.74 -44.28
C MET A 1080 0.02 8.40 -45.64
N ASP A 1081 1.08 7.99 -46.33
CA ASP A 1081 1.44 8.51 -47.66
C ASP A 1081 0.32 8.23 -48.69
N ASP A 1082 -0.30 7.05 -48.63
CA ASP A 1082 -1.40 6.67 -49.54
C ASP A 1082 -2.64 7.56 -49.34
N PHE A 1083 -2.95 7.92 -48.09
CA PHE A 1083 -4.06 8.82 -47.78
C PHE A 1083 -3.82 10.21 -48.35
N TYR A 1084 -2.65 10.80 -48.05
CA TYR A 1084 -2.34 12.14 -48.49
C TYR A 1084 -2.19 12.21 -50.02
N ASP A 1085 -1.67 11.17 -50.69
CA ASP A 1085 -1.68 11.06 -52.16
C ASP A 1085 -3.12 11.04 -52.75
N GLY A 1086 -4.04 10.44 -51.99
CA GLY A 1086 -5.46 10.36 -52.31
C GLY A 1086 -6.23 11.69 -52.29
N ILE A 1087 -5.68 12.76 -51.72
CA ILE A 1087 -6.34 14.07 -51.57
C ILE A 1087 -5.51 15.21 -52.15
N ASP A 1088 -6.15 16.30 -52.55
CA ASP A 1088 -5.52 17.54 -53.03
C ASP A 1088 -5.54 18.64 -51.97
N VAL A 1089 -6.58 18.64 -51.12
CA VAL A 1089 -6.80 19.63 -50.07
C VAL A 1089 -7.12 18.94 -48.73
N LEU A 1090 -6.42 19.29 -47.66
CA LEU A 1090 -6.82 18.93 -46.28
C LEU A 1090 -7.72 20.02 -45.69
N LEU A 1091 -8.88 19.62 -45.17
CA LEU A 1091 -9.76 20.45 -44.36
C LEU A 1091 -9.42 20.26 -42.88
N TYR A 1092 -8.99 21.33 -42.22
CA TYR A 1092 -8.70 21.37 -40.79
C TYR A 1092 -9.42 22.53 -40.07
N PRO A 1093 -10.77 22.65 -40.16
CA PRO A 1093 -11.53 23.76 -39.57
C PRO A 1093 -11.81 23.54 -38.07
N THR A 1094 -10.78 23.18 -37.31
CA THR A 1094 -10.89 22.92 -35.86
C THR A 1094 -11.54 24.09 -35.11
N GLN A 1095 -12.37 23.76 -34.14
CA GLN A 1095 -13.06 24.69 -33.25
C GLN A 1095 -12.43 24.74 -31.86
N SER A 1096 -11.28 24.08 -31.70
CA SER A 1096 -10.41 24.27 -30.56
C SER A 1096 -9.12 24.97 -30.97
N LYS A 1097 -8.56 25.83 -30.11
CA LYS A 1097 -7.15 26.21 -30.27
C LYS A 1097 -6.31 24.94 -30.22
N GLU A 1098 -5.41 24.79 -31.16
CA GLU A 1098 -4.52 23.64 -31.26
C GLU A 1098 -3.13 24.06 -30.80
N SER A 1099 -2.49 23.20 -30.02
CA SER A 1099 -1.11 23.43 -29.57
C SER A 1099 -0.10 23.36 -30.71
N PHE A 1100 -0.36 22.55 -31.75
CA PHE A 1100 0.54 22.42 -32.91
C PHE A 1100 -0.20 22.12 -34.22
N GLY A 1101 -0.91 20.99 -34.31
CA GLY A 1101 -1.57 20.52 -35.55
C GLY A 1101 -0.66 19.70 -36.46
N LEU A 1102 -0.42 18.43 -36.09
CA LEU A 1102 0.43 17.47 -36.82
C LEU A 1102 -0.06 17.23 -38.26
N THR A 1103 -1.36 16.97 -38.44
CA THR A 1103 -1.97 16.67 -39.75
C THR A 1103 -1.77 17.79 -40.77
N VAL A 1104 -1.74 19.05 -40.32
CA VAL A 1104 -1.45 20.20 -41.18
C VAL A 1104 -0.03 20.10 -41.75
N ARG A 1105 0.98 19.78 -40.93
CA ARG A 1105 2.37 19.66 -41.39
C ARG A 1105 2.60 18.40 -42.21
N GLU A 1106 1.98 17.29 -41.81
CA GLU A 1106 2.00 16.04 -42.58
C GLU A 1106 1.42 16.22 -43.99
N ALA A 1107 0.39 17.04 -44.15
CA ALA A 1107 -0.18 17.42 -45.44
C ALA A 1107 0.76 18.33 -46.24
N LEU A 1108 1.24 19.42 -45.63
CA LEU A 1108 2.09 20.41 -46.30
C LEU A 1108 3.38 19.78 -46.86
N ILE A 1109 4.05 18.93 -46.07
CA ILE A 1109 5.29 18.25 -46.51
C ILE A 1109 5.04 17.23 -47.64
N ARG A 1110 3.77 16.88 -47.90
CA ARG A 1110 3.31 15.98 -48.98
C ARG A 1110 2.68 16.72 -50.15
N ASN A 1111 2.94 18.03 -50.26
CA ASN A 1111 2.39 18.91 -51.28
C ASN A 1111 0.85 18.93 -51.31
N VAL A 1112 0.19 18.82 -50.15
CA VAL A 1112 -1.29 18.94 -50.03
C VAL A 1112 -1.65 20.34 -49.56
N TRP A 1113 -2.60 20.99 -50.26
CA TRP A 1113 -3.10 22.31 -49.87
C TRP A 1113 -3.89 22.22 -48.57
N VAL A 1114 -3.81 23.19 -47.66
CA VAL A 1114 -4.53 23.11 -46.38
C VAL A 1114 -5.47 24.29 -46.19
N ILE A 1115 -6.70 24.02 -45.77
CA ILE A 1115 -7.64 25.04 -45.26
C ILE A 1115 -7.77 24.82 -43.76
N THR A 1116 -7.29 25.75 -42.94
CA THR A 1116 -7.30 25.64 -41.47
C THR A 1116 -7.92 26.86 -40.81
N SER A 1117 -8.53 26.68 -39.64
CA SER A 1117 -8.89 27.81 -38.76
C SER A 1117 -7.64 28.51 -38.21
N ASP A 1118 -7.76 29.80 -37.84
CA ASP A 1118 -6.78 30.57 -37.06
C ASP A 1118 -6.71 30.10 -35.59
N ALA A 1119 -6.38 28.83 -35.43
CA ALA A 1119 -6.58 28.07 -34.21
C ALA A 1119 -5.25 27.80 -33.48
N GLY A 1120 -4.48 28.83 -33.17
CA GLY A 1120 -3.27 28.68 -32.33
C GLY A 1120 -2.05 28.25 -33.15
N GLY A 1121 -1.46 27.10 -32.84
CA GLY A 1121 -0.27 26.58 -33.53
C GLY A 1121 -0.54 26.00 -34.92
N ALA A 1122 -1.79 25.61 -35.21
CA ALA A 1122 -2.19 25.01 -36.50
C ALA A 1122 -1.75 25.80 -37.75
N PRO A 1123 -1.90 27.14 -37.83
CA PRO A 1123 -1.52 27.91 -39.02
C PRO A 1123 -0.04 28.29 -39.15
N GLU A 1124 0.86 28.04 -38.18
CA GLU A 1124 2.22 28.65 -38.19
C GLU A 1124 3.06 28.37 -39.45
N ASP A 1125 2.89 27.21 -40.10
CA ASP A 1125 3.63 26.83 -41.31
C ASP A 1125 2.82 27.04 -42.61
N ILE A 1126 1.61 27.63 -42.50
CA ILE A 1126 0.78 27.98 -43.65
C ILE A 1126 1.25 29.33 -44.22
N MET A 1127 1.38 29.37 -45.54
CA MET A 1127 1.64 30.55 -46.34
C MET A 1127 0.36 30.89 -47.10
N PRO A 1128 -0.47 31.84 -46.61
CA PRO A 1128 -1.79 32.12 -47.18
C PRO A 1128 -1.71 32.43 -48.68
N GLY A 1129 -2.51 31.70 -49.46
CA GLY A 1129 -2.58 31.84 -50.92
C GLY A 1129 -1.45 31.14 -51.69
N GLN A 1130 -0.50 30.50 -51.02
CA GLN A 1130 0.59 29.74 -51.68
C GLN A 1130 0.50 28.23 -51.42
N ASN A 1131 0.22 27.82 -50.19
CA ASN A 1131 0.07 26.40 -49.82
C ASN A 1131 -1.19 26.11 -49.00
N GLY A 1132 -2.01 27.13 -48.74
CA GLY A 1132 -3.19 27.01 -47.91
C GLY A 1132 -3.96 28.31 -47.73
N LEU A 1133 -5.09 28.22 -47.03
CA LEU A 1133 -5.91 29.34 -46.59
C LEU A 1133 -6.16 29.24 -45.07
N ILE A 1134 -6.16 30.39 -44.40
CA ILE A 1134 -6.50 30.49 -42.98
C ILE A 1134 -7.88 31.15 -42.88
N ILE A 1135 -8.82 30.48 -42.23
CA ILE A 1135 -10.16 31.01 -41.95
C ILE A 1135 -10.23 31.53 -40.51
N PRO A 1136 -11.13 32.48 -40.18
CA PRO A 1136 -11.30 32.96 -38.83
C PRO A 1136 -11.60 31.83 -37.83
N PHE A 1137 -11.14 31.97 -36.58
CA PHE A 1137 -11.47 31.06 -35.49
C PHE A 1137 -12.85 31.39 -34.92
N ASP A 1138 -13.88 31.05 -35.67
CA ASP A 1138 -15.28 31.21 -35.31
C ASP A 1138 -16.08 29.94 -35.62
N ASN A 1139 -17.31 29.91 -35.10
CA ASN A 1139 -18.24 28.81 -35.30
C ASN A 1139 -19.18 29.06 -36.50
N ASP A 1140 -18.69 29.74 -37.55
CA ASP A 1140 -19.44 30.07 -38.76
C ASP A 1140 -18.92 29.32 -40.00
N ALA A 1141 -19.83 28.64 -40.70
CA ALA A 1141 -19.50 27.83 -41.87
C ALA A 1141 -19.32 28.67 -43.16
N GLU A 1142 -19.78 29.92 -43.21
CA GLU A 1142 -19.68 30.72 -44.44
C GLU A 1142 -18.24 31.05 -44.82
N ASN A 1143 -17.35 31.28 -43.84
CA ASN A 1143 -15.92 31.50 -44.09
C ASN A 1143 -15.25 30.24 -44.67
N LEU A 1144 -15.56 29.06 -44.11
CA LEU A 1144 -15.06 27.79 -44.63
C LEU A 1144 -15.55 27.53 -46.06
N LYS A 1145 -16.84 27.78 -46.31
CA LYS A 1145 -17.45 27.62 -47.64
C LYS A 1145 -16.79 28.54 -48.67
N LYS A 1146 -16.54 29.80 -48.31
CA LYS A 1146 -15.82 30.75 -49.18
C LYS A 1146 -14.41 30.23 -49.51
N ALA A 1147 -13.66 29.78 -48.51
CA ALA A 1147 -12.33 29.21 -48.72
C ALA A 1147 -12.32 27.95 -49.62
N ILE A 1148 -13.33 27.07 -49.48
CA ILE A 1148 -13.51 25.90 -50.35
C ILE A 1148 -13.73 26.33 -51.80
N LEU A 1149 -14.62 27.28 -52.05
CA LEU A 1149 -14.92 27.77 -53.40
C LEU A 1149 -13.71 28.48 -54.03
N GLU A 1150 -12.99 29.29 -53.26
CA GLU A 1150 -11.75 29.94 -53.70
C GLU A 1150 -10.68 28.90 -54.06
N THR A 1151 -10.56 27.83 -53.28
CA THR A 1151 -9.60 26.74 -53.54
C THR A 1151 -9.98 25.96 -54.81
N ILE A 1152 -11.27 25.71 -55.05
CA ILE A 1152 -11.74 25.05 -56.28
C ILE A 1152 -11.39 25.90 -57.51
N GLU A 1153 -11.66 27.20 -57.48
CA GLU A 1153 -11.31 28.08 -58.61
C GLU A 1153 -9.79 28.24 -58.75
N HIS A 1154 -9.02 28.23 -57.66
CA HIS A 1154 -7.56 28.25 -57.70
C HIS A 1154 -6.97 27.07 -58.48
N PHE A 1155 -7.36 25.83 -58.15
CA PHE A 1155 -6.87 24.64 -58.87
C PHE A 1155 -7.34 24.58 -60.33
N LYS A 1156 -8.54 25.08 -60.61
CA LYS A 1156 -9.10 25.14 -61.97
C LYS A 1156 -8.32 26.08 -62.90
N LEU A 1157 -7.70 27.13 -62.34
CA LEU A 1157 -6.87 28.09 -63.09
C LEU A 1157 -5.42 27.61 -63.28
N MET A 1158 -4.98 26.53 -62.62
CA MET A 1158 -3.63 26.01 -62.76
C MET A 1158 -3.41 25.28 -64.11
N PRO A 1159 -2.19 25.34 -64.69
CA PRO A 1159 -1.84 24.57 -65.88
C PRO A 1159 -1.95 23.06 -65.64
N LYS A 1160 -2.63 22.33 -66.53
CA LYS A 1160 -2.87 20.88 -66.36
C LYS A 1160 -1.65 20.00 -66.61
N ASP A 1161 -0.65 20.52 -67.32
CA ASP A 1161 0.54 19.78 -67.75
C ASP A 1161 1.77 20.01 -66.83
N GLU A 1162 1.67 20.92 -65.87
CA GLU A 1162 2.74 21.23 -64.91
C GLU A 1162 2.53 20.51 -63.57
N SER A 1163 3.62 20.17 -62.91
CA SER A 1163 3.57 19.61 -61.56
C SER A 1163 3.23 20.72 -60.56
N VAL A 1164 2.19 20.52 -59.76
CA VAL A 1164 1.83 21.41 -58.65
C VAL A 1164 2.85 21.22 -57.55
N LEU A 1165 3.69 22.22 -57.33
CA LEU A 1165 4.60 22.31 -56.20
C LEU A 1165 4.11 23.42 -55.28
N LEU A 1166 3.76 23.08 -54.04
CA LEU A 1166 3.32 24.06 -53.05
C LEU A 1166 4.52 24.42 -52.17
N PRO A 1167 4.94 25.70 -52.11
CA PRO A 1167 6.05 26.07 -51.25
C PRO A 1167 5.65 25.88 -49.79
N HIS A 1168 6.57 25.40 -48.96
CA HIS A 1168 6.38 25.36 -47.51
C HIS A 1168 7.65 25.83 -46.80
N SER A 1169 7.50 26.37 -45.59
CA SER A 1169 8.63 26.60 -44.68
C SER A 1169 9.30 25.27 -44.33
N HIS A 1170 10.49 25.33 -43.72
CA HIS A 1170 11.10 24.13 -43.18
C HIS A 1170 10.17 23.49 -42.14
N ILE A 1171 9.66 22.29 -42.45
CA ILE A 1171 8.85 21.47 -41.57
C ILE A 1171 9.80 20.49 -40.89
N ARG A 1172 9.84 20.59 -39.56
CA ARG A 1172 10.72 19.79 -38.72
C ARG A 1172 10.33 18.32 -38.75
N SER A 1173 11.31 17.44 -38.82
CA SER A 1173 11.17 16.00 -38.69
C SER A 1173 11.22 15.54 -37.21
N PHE A 1174 10.74 14.33 -36.92
CA PHE A 1174 10.92 13.76 -35.58
C PHE A 1174 12.40 13.52 -35.21
N ASP A 1175 13.27 13.26 -36.19
CA ASP A 1175 14.71 13.07 -35.93
C ASP A 1175 15.36 14.38 -35.47
N GLU A 1176 15.04 15.50 -36.12
CA GLU A 1176 15.51 16.84 -35.71
C GLU A 1176 14.94 17.25 -34.33
N GLN A 1177 13.68 16.90 -34.03
CA GLN A 1177 13.11 17.14 -32.70
C GLN A 1177 13.84 16.32 -31.62
N TYR A 1178 14.16 15.06 -31.93
CA TYR A 1178 14.89 14.15 -31.05
C TYR A 1178 16.30 14.67 -30.75
N GLU A 1179 17.04 15.14 -31.76
CA GLU A 1179 18.39 15.68 -31.57
C GLU A 1179 18.38 16.87 -30.59
N GLU A 1180 17.46 17.82 -30.77
CA GLU A 1180 17.28 18.95 -29.86
C GLU A 1180 16.87 18.49 -28.45
N LEU A 1181 15.98 17.50 -28.34
CA LEU A 1181 15.56 16.96 -27.05
C LEU A 1181 16.70 16.24 -26.33
N ALA A 1182 17.55 15.50 -27.05
CA ALA A 1182 18.72 14.85 -26.50
C ALA A 1182 19.72 15.88 -25.94
N ASP A 1183 19.95 16.97 -26.65
CA ASP A 1183 20.78 18.08 -26.16
C ASP A 1183 20.19 18.74 -24.91
N ILE A 1184 18.87 18.92 -24.87
CA ILE A 1184 18.15 19.44 -23.70
C ILE A 1184 18.33 18.51 -22.49
N TYR A 1185 18.25 17.20 -22.66
CA TYR A 1185 18.48 16.22 -21.59
C TYR A 1185 19.94 16.21 -21.12
N LEU A 1186 20.92 16.39 -22.01
CA LEU A 1186 22.34 16.36 -21.66
C LEU A 1186 22.85 17.67 -21.06
N SER A 1187 22.20 18.80 -21.36
CA SER A 1187 22.56 20.10 -20.78
C SER A 1187 22.57 20.06 -19.25
N THR A 1188 23.71 20.44 -18.65
CA THR A 1188 23.86 20.67 -17.20
C THR A 1188 23.56 22.13 -16.89
N HIS A 1189 22.68 22.40 -15.93
CA HIS A 1189 22.50 23.72 -15.34
C HIS A 1189 22.94 23.72 -13.89
#